data_AF-E1SMM3-F1
#
_entry.id   AF-E1SMM3-F1
#
_cell.length_a   1.000
_cell.length_b   1.000
_cell.length_c   1.000
_cell.angle_alpha   90.00
_cell.angle_beta   90.00
_cell.angle_gamma   90.00
#
_symmetry.space_group_name_H-M   'P 1'
#
loop_
_entity.id
_entity.type
_entity.pdbx_description
1 polymer ?
#
loop_
_entity_poly.entity_id
_entity_poly.type
_entity_poly.pdbx_seq_one_letter_code
_entity_poly.pdbx_strand_id
1 'polypeptide(L)'
;MSDHNNNWKKLASALAVSALLAGCGSDGKDGSDGEDGKPGPIGVHISQADSLNTSNLFAEYSAESNQLVVEFDLVNTNGVAIHGATIDNLTLKMGRMALESEATRDDVQPMAEPLHNREIWASYHHRNGTRGSASMCNTSYTPYNECSVEEIETGKYRFVVDHALPTTKEEGGAEFFFAYDDSQVQGVMMRVQRKLAGDKTDYDATHYATYYWEAGNVEAERPKTVLADQTCFACHTAEDVKANQYESARDEHPTYRMSNAHYGTSTEVCAFCHVDYGIRTVSDGENTIEYSHSIKGLVHAIHTGATHSDRRGVAKFDSVIAKDGANPAFFLKFNNEEGVYPQSTANCLACHVDYTTTEETLPEDVTYHALHWFADQDKQSCQNCHGDYHYGDREEGCISCHSSYDGNTRGGAFRHFSDHGMESRHSAATVGSNIDVDYTGLSWDGTNFDIQFNVTKGEEAVSGSALSNVTVRVNAVAADGSSQFLANRSNATATVNTNGIGTVTVPAHETLAALLNDIDNPTAAQDYVLAVTAYFNACVSNKSNALTDYVDGQCSAVVSPYASQTRYLTVAGEASEVRRHAAAAYENCTACHTDDMVVRSSGYHYRNADNDTCAQCHGADGYKPSMMARVHASSSMDRVRAHGREDVQAFFSMNQCSVCHDNSYTLDDVSTGPQFSGSSTYSSPQTAVCASCHLSDAYFDAAKIAAADAHILNMGGIHKGTREEASVSESCATCHTTDNIQKNHKFN
;
A
#
# COMPACT_ATOMS: atom_id res chain seq x y z
N MET A 1 63.83 -37.00 17.01
CA MET A 1 63.26 -38.35 16.87
C MET A 1 63.59 -39.15 18.10
N SER A 2 62.64 -39.98 18.56
CA SER A 2 62.68 -40.80 19.77
C SER A 2 62.21 -40.03 21.01
N ASP A 3 60.90 -39.78 21.17
CA ASP A 3 59.89 -40.74 21.65
C ASP A 3 60.35 -41.53 22.88
N HIS A 4 59.97 -41.00 24.05
CA HIS A 4 59.56 -41.76 25.24
C HIS A 4 59.13 -40.84 26.41
N ASN A 5 59.18 -39.51 26.25
CA ASN A 5 58.92 -38.56 27.34
C ASN A 5 57.49 -37.98 27.43
N ASN A 6 56.54 -38.49 26.64
CA ASN A 6 55.17 -37.95 26.55
C ASN A 6 54.05 -38.86 27.09
N ASN A 7 54.35 -40.07 27.56
CA ASN A 7 53.34 -40.96 28.15
C ASN A 7 53.31 -40.93 29.68
N TRP A 8 54.37 -40.49 30.36
CA TRP A 8 54.38 -40.36 31.84
C TRP A 8 53.60 -39.13 32.33
N LYS A 9 53.60 -38.05 31.53
CA LYS A 9 52.86 -36.82 31.85
C LYS A 9 51.34 -36.98 31.71
N LYS A 10 50.86 -37.87 30.83
CA LYS A 10 49.42 -38.15 30.67
C LYS A 10 48.86 -39.14 31.71
N LEU A 11 49.71 -40.01 32.28
CA LEU A 11 49.30 -40.92 33.35
C LEU A 11 49.26 -40.23 34.73
N ALA A 12 50.13 -39.25 34.98
CA ALA A 12 50.13 -38.47 36.22
C ALA A 12 48.94 -37.48 36.31
N SER A 13 48.41 -36.99 35.18
CA SER A 13 47.25 -36.07 35.15
C SER A 13 45.91 -36.78 35.36
N ALA A 14 45.80 -38.07 35.01
CA ALA A 14 44.56 -38.84 35.16
C ALA A 14 44.38 -39.47 36.56
N LEU A 15 45.46 -39.60 37.34
CA LEU A 15 45.44 -40.15 38.70
C LEU A 15 45.23 -39.09 39.79
N ALA A 16 45.46 -37.81 39.50
CA ALA A 16 45.14 -36.71 40.43
C ALA A 16 43.64 -36.34 40.46
N VAL A 17 42.86 -36.75 39.45
CA VAL A 17 41.41 -36.49 39.37
C VAL A 17 40.58 -37.61 40.00
N SER A 18 41.14 -38.80 40.16
CA SER A 18 40.38 -39.98 40.65
C SER A 18 40.62 -40.31 42.14
N ALA A 19 41.45 -39.54 42.84
CA ALA A 19 41.72 -39.69 44.28
C ALA A 19 41.18 -38.52 45.13
N LEU A 20 40.37 -37.62 44.55
CA LEU A 20 39.58 -36.61 45.28
C LEU A 20 38.15 -37.08 45.60
N LEU A 21 37.79 -38.33 45.27
CA LEU A 21 36.43 -38.87 45.40
C LEU A 21 36.28 -39.98 46.46
N ALA A 22 37.26 -40.19 47.33
CA ALA A 22 37.06 -41.10 48.47
C ALA A 22 37.93 -40.73 49.67
N GLY A 23 37.32 -40.08 50.66
CA GLY A 23 37.72 -40.22 52.06
C GLY A 23 38.39 -39.00 52.69
N CYS A 24 37.57 -38.10 53.26
CA CYS A 24 37.83 -37.65 54.61
C CYS A 24 36.50 -37.45 55.33
N GLY A 25 36.31 -38.16 56.44
CA GLY A 25 35.21 -37.93 57.35
C GLY A 25 35.49 -36.74 58.25
N SER A 26 34.41 -36.01 58.57
CA SER A 26 34.14 -35.33 59.84
C SER A 26 35.29 -34.54 60.48
N ASP A 27 35.35 -33.24 60.21
CA ASP A 27 35.22 -32.26 61.29
C ASP A 27 34.54 -30.98 60.78
N GLY A 28 33.63 -30.44 61.59
CA GLY A 28 33.47 -28.99 61.70
C GLY A 28 32.23 -28.44 61.02
N LYS A 29 31.31 -27.92 61.83
CA LYS A 29 30.13 -27.21 61.34
C LYS A 29 30.56 -25.90 60.68
N ASP A 30 30.62 -25.83 59.35
CA ASP A 30 30.72 -24.56 58.63
C ASP A 30 29.85 -24.57 57.37
N GLY A 31 28.88 -23.65 57.34
CA GLY A 31 28.08 -23.29 56.18
C GLY A 31 26.83 -24.14 56.00
N SER A 32 25.66 -23.55 56.24
CA SER A 32 24.44 -23.99 55.57
C SER A 32 24.72 -24.03 54.07
N ASP A 33 24.29 -25.08 53.36
CA ASP A 33 24.23 -25.03 51.90
C ASP A 33 23.50 -23.73 51.53
N GLY A 34 24.16 -22.87 50.74
CA GLY A 34 23.46 -21.72 50.18
C GLY A 34 22.26 -22.26 49.40
N GLU A 35 21.12 -21.61 49.53
CA GLU A 35 19.90 -21.95 48.76
C GLU A 35 20.29 -22.28 47.32
N ASP A 36 19.84 -23.44 46.82
CA ASP A 36 20.02 -23.82 45.42
C ASP A 36 19.66 -22.61 44.55
N GLY A 37 20.61 -22.19 43.70
CA GLY A 37 20.36 -21.08 42.80
C GLY A 37 19.09 -21.38 42.00
N LYS A 38 18.09 -20.49 42.07
CA LYS A 38 16.85 -20.64 41.32
C LYS A 38 17.20 -20.98 39.86
N PRO A 39 16.54 -21.98 39.23
CA PRO A 39 16.72 -22.24 37.81
C PRO A 39 16.67 -20.92 37.05
N GLY A 40 17.64 -20.71 36.16
CA GLY A 40 17.63 -19.53 35.30
C GLY A 40 16.30 -19.44 34.54
N PRO A 41 15.87 -18.22 34.15
CA PRO A 41 14.62 -18.04 33.42
C PRO A 41 14.58 -18.95 32.18
N ILE A 42 13.47 -19.65 31.98
CA ILE A 42 13.23 -20.51 30.82
C ILE A 42 12.60 -19.63 29.74
N GLY A 43 13.43 -19.12 28.82
CA GLY A 43 12.97 -18.23 27.76
C GLY A 43 14.13 -17.59 26.99
N VAL A 44 13.80 -16.63 26.14
CA VAL A 44 14.79 -15.81 25.43
C VAL A 44 14.87 -14.44 26.10
N HIS A 45 16.07 -13.95 26.39
CA HIS A 45 16.21 -12.59 26.91
C HIS A 45 15.77 -11.59 25.83
N ILE A 46 15.09 -10.50 26.21
CA ILE A 46 14.55 -9.52 25.24
C ILE A 46 15.60 -9.00 24.26
N SER A 47 16.86 -8.83 24.69
CA SER A 47 17.96 -8.37 23.83
C SER A 47 18.40 -9.39 22.77
N GLN A 48 17.90 -10.63 22.83
CA GLN A 48 18.20 -11.73 21.90
C GLN A 48 16.95 -12.20 21.13
N ALA A 49 15.77 -11.64 21.43
CA ALA A 49 14.53 -12.07 20.81
C ALA A 49 14.38 -11.47 19.41
N ASP A 50 14.35 -12.29 18.36
CA ASP A 50 14.25 -11.85 16.96
C ASP A 50 12.86 -11.31 16.59
N SER A 51 11.87 -11.54 17.44
CA SER A 51 10.51 -11.03 17.31
C SER A 51 9.88 -10.82 18.67
N LEU A 52 8.93 -9.89 18.74
CA LEU A 52 8.17 -9.55 19.94
C LEU A 52 6.68 -9.71 19.64
N ASN A 53 5.93 -10.27 20.58
CA ASN A 53 4.48 -10.39 20.53
C ASN A 53 3.93 -10.28 21.96
N THR A 54 2.89 -9.47 22.13
CA THR A 54 2.20 -9.32 23.40
C THR A 54 0.89 -10.12 23.34
N SER A 55 0.67 -11.01 24.29
CA SER A 55 -0.58 -11.76 24.44
C SER A 55 -1.16 -11.57 25.83
N ASN A 56 -2.45 -11.91 26.01
CA ASN A 56 -3.15 -11.81 27.30
C ASN A 56 -3.02 -10.42 27.95
N LEU A 57 -3.06 -9.36 27.13
CA LEU A 57 -3.05 -7.99 27.63
C LEU A 57 -4.34 -7.73 28.40
N PHE A 58 -4.20 -7.27 29.64
CA PHE A 58 -5.29 -6.88 30.51
C PHE A 58 -4.96 -5.54 31.15
N ALA A 59 -5.94 -4.65 31.29
CA ALA A 59 -5.78 -3.39 32.01
C ALA A 59 -6.94 -3.12 32.97
N GLU A 60 -6.60 -2.57 34.14
CA GLU A 60 -7.54 -2.19 35.19
C GLU A 60 -7.16 -0.82 35.75
N TYR A 61 -8.14 0.09 35.81
CA TYR A 61 -7.97 1.41 36.43
C TYR A 61 -8.78 1.52 37.72
N SER A 62 -8.15 2.07 38.75
CA SER A 62 -8.79 2.43 40.02
C SER A 62 -8.86 3.95 40.16
N ALA A 63 -10.07 4.50 40.06
CA ALA A 63 -10.31 5.92 40.29
C ALA A 63 -10.04 6.34 41.75
N GLU A 64 -10.20 5.43 42.72
CA GLU A 64 -9.97 5.71 44.14
C GLU A 64 -8.48 5.94 44.46
N SER A 65 -7.60 5.13 43.86
CA SER A 65 -6.15 5.22 44.06
C SER A 65 -5.44 5.98 42.94
N ASN A 66 -6.15 6.40 41.89
CA ASN A 66 -5.60 6.92 40.64
C ASN A 66 -4.45 6.04 40.10
N GLN A 67 -4.68 4.73 40.07
CA GLN A 67 -3.69 3.74 39.67
C GLN A 67 -4.19 2.94 38.46
N LEU A 68 -3.33 2.77 37.47
CA LEU A 68 -3.55 1.88 36.33
C LEU A 68 -2.62 0.68 36.47
N VAL A 69 -3.17 -0.53 36.38
CA VAL A 69 -2.42 -1.78 36.33
C VAL A 69 -2.64 -2.44 34.98
N VAL A 70 -1.55 -2.83 34.32
CA VAL A 70 -1.56 -3.54 33.04
C VAL A 70 -0.77 -4.83 33.19
N GLU A 71 -1.38 -5.96 32.86
CA GLU A 71 -0.72 -7.27 32.85
C GLU A 71 -0.63 -7.81 31.42
N PHE A 72 0.48 -8.46 31.07
CA PHE A 72 0.66 -9.04 29.74
C PHE A 72 1.71 -10.14 29.71
N ASP A 73 1.57 -11.03 28.72
CA ASP A 73 2.57 -12.01 28.35
C ASP A 73 3.39 -11.48 27.16
N LEU A 74 4.71 -11.63 27.21
CA LEU A 74 5.64 -11.30 26.15
C LEU A 74 6.28 -12.57 25.61
N VAL A 75 6.04 -12.86 24.33
CA VAL A 75 6.53 -14.06 23.64
C VAL A 75 7.13 -13.69 22.29
N ASN A 76 7.96 -14.57 21.73
CA ASN A 76 8.37 -14.46 20.33
C ASN A 76 7.31 -15.09 19.39
N THR A 77 7.52 -15.00 18.08
CA THR A 77 6.63 -15.60 17.06
C THR A 77 6.46 -17.12 17.19
N ASN A 78 7.35 -17.81 17.89
CA ASN A 78 7.25 -19.25 18.18
C ASN A 78 6.54 -19.55 19.52
N GLY A 79 6.02 -18.52 20.21
CA GLY A 79 5.38 -18.65 21.52
C GLY A 79 6.34 -18.86 22.69
N VAL A 80 7.65 -18.65 22.49
CA VAL A 80 8.64 -18.77 23.58
C VAL A 80 8.63 -17.50 24.42
N ALA A 81 8.52 -17.65 25.74
CA ALA A 81 8.54 -16.55 26.70
C ALA A 81 9.79 -15.66 26.58
N ILE A 82 9.60 -14.35 26.69
CA ILE A 82 10.65 -13.35 26.63
C ILE A 82 10.82 -12.67 27.99
N HIS A 83 12.00 -12.81 28.57
CA HIS A 83 12.32 -12.27 29.90
C HIS A 83 13.23 -11.03 29.85
N GLY A 84 13.29 -10.27 30.94
CA GLY A 84 14.19 -9.12 31.09
C GLY A 84 13.73 -7.80 30.45
N ALA A 85 12.45 -7.65 30.11
CA ALA A 85 11.91 -6.35 29.69
C ALA A 85 11.92 -5.35 30.87
N THR A 86 12.23 -4.09 30.56
CA THR A 86 12.25 -2.99 31.52
C THR A 86 11.33 -1.86 31.03
N ILE A 87 11.13 -0.83 31.85
CA ILE A 87 10.26 0.30 31.47
C ILE A 87 10.74 1.01 30.19
N ASP A 88 12.04 1.00 29.92
CA ASP A 88 12.65 1.54 28.69
C ASP A 88 12.19 0.80 27.41
N ASN A 89 11.70 -0.43 27.56
CA ASN A 89 11.16 -1.23 26.47
C ASN A 89 9.68 -0.93 26.20
N LEU A 90 9.02 -0.15 27.06
CA LEU A 90 7.57 -0.01 27.07
C LEU A 90 7.14 1.43 26.77
N THR A 91 5.99 1.57 26.15
CA THR A 91 5.29 2.85 26.00
C THR A 91 3.81 2.57 26.17
N LEU A 92 3.15 3.31 27.05
CA LEU A 92 1.73 3.16 27.33
C LEU A 92 1.01 4.47 27.06
N LYS A 93 -0.14 4.39 26.41
CA LYS A 93 -1.07 5.51 26.20
C LYS A 93 -2.45 5.08 26.66
N MET A 94 -3.23 6.03 27.18
CA MET A 94 -4.58 5.77 27.66
C MET A 94 -5.54 6.85 27.15
N GLY A 95 -6.75 6.43 26.82
CA GLY A 95 -7.82 7.31 26.37
C GLY A 95 -9.20 6.70 26.60
N ARG A 96 -10.22 7.41 26.12
CA ARG A 96 -11.62 6.97 26.14
C ARG A 96 -12.39 7.47 24.93
N MET A 97 -13.56 6.89 24.71
CA MET A 97 -14.59 7.51 23.89
C MET A 97 -15.11 8.80 24.54
N ALA A 98 -15.32 9.80 23.70
CA ALA A 98 -15.82 11.12 24.09
C ALA A 98 -16.66 11.71 22.96
N LEU A 99 -17.38 12.78 23.25
CA LEU A 99 -18.05 13.58 22.23
C LEU A 99 -17.14 14.71 21.74
N GLU A 100 -17.26 15.08 20.46
CA GLU A 100 -16.51 16.21 19.90
C GLU A 100 -16.76 17.52 20.64
N SER A 101 -17.95 17.70 21.23
CA SER A 101 -18.26 18.84 22.10
C SER A 101 -17.40 18.94 23.36
N GLU A 102 -16.80 17.84 23.81
CA GLU A 102 -15.85 17.85 24.93
C GLU A 102 -14.47 18.38 24.50
N ALA A 103 -14.18 18.43 23.20
CA ALA A 103 -12.93 18.88 22.62
C ALA A 103 -13.02 20.31 22.05
N THR A 104 -13.83 21.19 22.62
CA THR A 104 -13.92 22.61 22.22
C THR A 104 -12.83 23.44 22.88
N ARG A 105 -12.10 24.23 22.08
CA ARG A 105 -11.17 25.27 22.56
C ARG A 105 -11.96 26.47 23.06
N ASP A 106 -11.46 27.15 24.11
CA ASP A 106 -12.11 28.31 24.73
C ASP A 106 -12.26 29.53 23.78
N ASP A 107 -11.57 29.53 22.63
CA ASP A 107 -11.51 30.64 21.66
C ASP A 107 -12.35 30.44 20.38
N VAL A 108 -13.00 29.28 20.21
CA VAL A 108 -13.80 28.97 19.01
C VAL A 108 -15.30 29.10 19.32
N GLN A 109 -16.01 29.92 18.54
CA GLN A 109 -17.47 29.99 18.61
C GLN A 109 -18.08 28.60 18.32
N PRO A 110 -19.00 28.10 19.16
CA PRO A 110 -19.64 26.82 18.92
C PRO A 110 -20.38 26.86 17.58
N MET A 111 -20.12 25.87 16.72
CA MET A 111 -20.94 25.66 15.53
C MET A 111 -22.39 25.36 15.96
N ALA A 112 -23.37 25.80 15.17
CA ALA A 112 -24.78 25.57 15.46
C ALA A 112 -25.10 24.08 15.68
N GLU A 113 -26.00 23.78 16.63
CA GLU A 113 -26.17 22.49 17.30
C GLU A 113 -26.98 21.39 16.55
N PRO A 114 -26.45 20.80 15.47
CA PRO A 114 -26.62 19.34 15.31
C PRO A 114 -25.29 18.58 15.20
N LEU A 115 -24.15 19.29 15.10
CA LEU A 115 -22.84 18.69 14.79
C LEU A 115 -22.09 18.11 16.01
N HIS A 116 -22.63 18.24 17.22
CA HIS A 116 -21.92 17.99 18.48
C HIS A 116 -21.97 16.55 19.00
N ASN A 117 -22.70 15.65 18.35
CA ASN A 117 -22.86 14.25 18.80
C ASN A 117 -21.86 13.27 18.16
N ARG A 118 -20.82 13.77 17.48
CA ARG A 118 -19.82 12.90 16.85
C ARG A 118 -18.89 12.33 17.92
N GLU A 119 -18.75 11.02 17.93
CA GLU A 119 -17.82 10.32 18.82
C GLU A 119 -16.36 10.46 18.35
N ILE A 120 -15.48 10.73 19.31
CA ILE A 120 -14.04 10.94 19.14
C ILE A 120 -13.25 10.06 20.10
N TRP A 121 -12.01 9.72 19.70
CA TRP A 121 -11.06 9.14 20.64
C TRP A 121 -10.34 10.27 21.39
N ALA A 122 -10.54 10.34 22.70
CA ALA A 122 -9.93 11.33 23.58
C ALA A 122 -8.78 10.73 24.37
N SER A 123 -7.61 11.35 24.28
CA SER A 123 -6.45 10.98 25.10
C SER A 123 -6.52 11.69 26.45
N TYR A 124 -6.15 11.00 27.53
CA TYR A 124 -5.99 11.62 28.84
C TYR A 124 -4.70 12.44 28.97
N HIS A 125 -3.69 12.12 28.16
CA HIS A 125 -2.37 12.76 28.19
C HIS A 125 -2.02 13.36 26.84
N HIS A 126 -1.48 14.58 26.82
CA HIS A 126 -1.23 15.32 25.57
C HIS A 126 0.21 15.82 25.49
N ARG A 127 0.70 15.98 24.27
CA ARG A 127 1.96 16.69 24.01
C ARG A 127 1.69 18.19 23.97
N ASN A 128 2.64 18.99 24.46
CA ASN A 128 2.58 20.45 24.37
C ASN A 128 2.21 20.94 22.95
N GLY A 129 1.24 21.87 22.88
CA GLY A 129 0.80 22.52 21.63
C GLY A 129 -0.07 21.65 20.73
N THR A 130 -1.04 20.93 21.32
CA THR A 130 -2.13 20.16 20.65
C THR A 130 -1.72 19.07 19.65
N ARG A 131 -0.44 18.66 19.64
CA ARG A 131 0.15 17.71 18.68
C ARG A 131 -0.27 16.24 18.87
N GLY A 132 -1.32 15.95 19.64
CA GLY A 132 -1.80 14.59 19.92
C GLY A 132 -1.38 14.05 21.29
N SER A 133 -1.45 12.73 21.45
CA SER A 133 -1.31 12.10 22.77
C SER A 133 0.14 11.90 23.24
N ALA A 134 0.34 12.00 24.55
CA ALA A 134 1.60 11.68 25.22
C ALA A 134 1.63 10.25 25.75
N SER A 135 2.85 9.74 25.97
CA SER A 135 3.07 8.48 26.71
C SER A 135 2.89 8.75 28.20
N MET A 136 2.25 7.83 28.92
CA MET A 136 2.04 7.93 30.37
C MET A 136 3.35 7.88 31.16
N CYS A 137 4.39 7.27 30.61
CA CYS A 137 5.66 7.05 31.31
C CYS A 137 6.81 7.77 30.61
N ASN A 138 6.64 9.08 30.38
CA ASN A 138 7.65 9.93 29.80
C ASN A 138 7.86 11.19 30.66
N THR A 139 9.04 11.32 31.24
CA THR A 139 9.37 12.43 32.15
C THR A 139 9.29 13.83 31.52
N SER A 140 9.26 13.95 30.19
CA SER A 140 9.11 15.23 29.50
C SER A 140 7.65 15.67 29.32
N TYR A 141 6.70 14.74 29.32
CA TYR A 141 5.28 15.02 29.04
C TYR A 141 4.37 14.69 30.23
N THR A 142 4.69 13.65 30.98
CA THR A 142 3.94 13.15 32.13
C THR A 142 4.86 13.02 33.35
N PRO A 143 5.50 14.11 33.81
CA PRO A 143 6.49 14.05 34.90
C PRO A 143 5.90 13.62 36.26
N TYR A 144 4.57 13.60 36.39
CA TYR A 144 3.85 13.26 37.62
C TYR A 144 3.51 11.77 37.74
N ASN A 145 3.56 11.04 36.62
CA ASN A 145 3.25 9.62 36.61
C ASN A 145 4.44 8.83 37.16
N GLU A 146 4.20 7.96 38.13
CA GLU A 146 5.21 7.05 38.67
C GLU A 146 4.98 5.66 38.09
N CYS A 147 5.92 5.21 37.26
CA CYS A 147 5.75 3.98 36.50
C CYS A 147 6.74 2.89 36.95
N SER A 148 6.24 1.67 37.10
CA SER A 148 7.05 0.49 37.42
C SER A 148 6.67 -0.71 36.56
N VAL A 149 7.64 -1.59 36.32
CA VAL A 149 7.42 -2.87 35.65
C VAL A 149 8.07 -3.99 36.46
N GLU A 150 7.34 -5.08 36.64
CA GLU A 150 7.79 -6.29 37.33
C GLU A 150 7.53 -7.50 36.43
N GLU A 151 8.53 -8.37 36.29
CA GLU A 151 8.33 -9.69 35.70
C GLU A 151 7.80 -10.63 36.80
N ILE A 152 6.50 -10.91 36.77
CA ILE A 152 5.78 -11.68 37.82
C ILE A 152 5.90 -13.20 37.63
N GLU A 153 6.07 -13.64 36.39
CA GLU A 153 6.39 -14.99 35.97
C GLU A 153 7.26 -14.87 34.71
N THR A 154 8.02 -15.90 34.33
CA THR A 154 8.87 -15.81 33.13
C THR A 154 8.06 -15.45 31.88
N GLY A 155 8.36 -14.31 31.29
CA GLY A 155 7.61 -13.75 30.16
C GLY A 155 6.27 -13.10 30.51
N LYS A 156 5.88 -13.03 31.78
CA LYS A 156 4.67 -12.31 32.22
C LYS A 156 5.04 -11.08 33.03
N TYR A 157 4.44 -9.96 32.68
CA TYR A 157 4.77 -8.67 33.25
C TYR A 157 3.56 -8.00 33.86
N ARG A 158 3.78 -7.32 34.97
CA ARG A 158 2.86 -6.35 35.55
C ARG A 158 3.47 -4.97 35.44
N PHE A 159 2.74 -4.07 34.81
CA PHE A 159 3.08 -2.67 34.65
C PHE A 159 2.12 -1.82 35.48
N VAL A 160 2.65 -1.00 36.38
CA VAL A 160 1.83 -0.16 37.26
C VAL A 160 2.18 1.29 36.99
N VAL A 161 1.13 2.11 36.82
CA VAL A 161 1.22 3.56 36.76
C VAL A 161 0.46 4.14 37.94
N ASP A 162 1.20 4.69 38.89
CA ASP A 162 0.65 5.51 39.96
C ASP A 162 0.47 6.95 39.45
N HIS A 163 -0.54 7.63 39.99
CA HIS A 163 -0.99 8.95 39.48
C HIS A 163 -1.30 8.89 37.98
N ALA A 164 -2.05 7.87 37.57
CA ALA A 164 -2.23 7.51 36.16
C ALA A 164 -2.95 8.59 35.33
N LEU A 165 -3.96 9.25 35.90
CA LEU A 165 -4.71 10.32 35.22
C LEU A 165 -4.37 11.70 35.81
N PRO A 166 -4.34 12.75 34.98
CA PRO A 166 -4.18 14.11 35.46
C PRO A 166 -5.40 14.52 36.29
N THR A 167 -5.14 15.17 37.43
CA THR A 167 -6.21 15.66 38.33
C THR A 167 -6.51 17.14 38.11
N THR A 168 -5.67 17.84 37.33
CA THR A 168 -5.82 19.25 36.98
C THR A 168 -5.54 19.49 35.50
N LYS A 169 -6.01 20.62 34.95
CA LYS A 169 -5.73 21.02 33.55
C LYS A 169 -4.24 21.23 33.32
N GLU A 170 -3.52 21.71 34.33
CA GLU A 170 -2.09 21.94 34.32
C GLU A 170 -1.31 20.61 34.25
N GLU A 171 -1.74 19.60 35.00
CA GLU A 171 -1.16 18.25 34.94
C GLU A 171 -1.39 17.56 33.59
N GLY A 172 -2.52 17.84 32.92
CA GLY A 172 -2.87 17.26 31.62
C GLY A 172 -2.11 17.82 30.41
N GLY A 173 -1.27 18.87 30.56
CA GLY A 173 -0.42 19.36 29.46
C GLY A 173 -1.08 20.31 28.44
N ALA A 174 -2.06 21.11 28.90
CA ALA A 174 -2.68 22.26 28.21
C ALA A 174 -3.76 21.98 27.13
N GLU A 175 -4.62 23.00 26.98
CA GLU A 175 -5.76 23.20 26.05
C GLU A 175 -6.94 22.22 26.16
N PHE A 176 -6.72 20.90 26.29
CA PHE A 176 -7.79 19.91 26.44
C PHE A 176 -7.63 19.13 27.75
N PHE A 177 -8.72 18.92 28.48
CA PHE A 177 -8.75 18.13 29.72
C PHE A 177 -9.99 17.26 29.73
N PHE A 178 -9.79 15.94 29.65
CA PHE A 178 -10.86 14.95 29.68
C PHE A 178 -10.86 14.28 31.06
N ALA A 179 -11.94 14.45 31.81
CA ALA A 179 -12.13 13.73 33.06
C ALA A 179 -12.39 12.24 32.78
N TYR A 180 -12.04 11.40 33.76
CA TYR A 180 -12.43 10.00 33.74
C TYR A 180 -13.96 9.88 33.79
N ASP A 181 -14.51 9.08 32.88
CA ASP A 181 -15.94 8.80 32.79
C ASP A 181 -16.14 7.30 32.61
N ASP A 182 -16.52 6.63 33.69
CA ASP A 182 -16.82 5.18 33.76
C ASP A 182 -17.91 4.74 32.77
N SER A 183 -18.79 5.65 32.35
CA SER A 183 -19.85 5.35 31.39
C SER A 183 -19.37 5.23 29.95
N GLN A 184 -18.12 5.62 29.68
CA GLN A 184 -17.49 5.55 28.36
C GLN A 184 -16.55 4.35 28.27
N VAL A 185 -16.40 3.81 27.06
CA VAL A 185 -15.36 2.81 26.80
C VAL A 185 -13.98 3.45 26.97
N GLN A 186 -13.18 2.86 27.82
CA GLN A 186 -11.78 3.22 28.08
C GLN A 186 -10.86 2.33 27.24
N GLY A 187 -9.61 2.75 27.04
CA GLY A 187 -8.64 1.85 26.45
C GLY A 187 -7.19 2.28 26.62
N VAL A 188 -6.31 1.29 26.50
CA VAL A 188 -4.86 1.46 26.49
C VAL A 188 -4.27 0.97 25.17
N MET A 189 -3.21 1.63 24.74
CA MET A 189 -2.30 1.14 23.72
C MET A 189 -0.92 0.98 24.33
N MET A 190 -0.39 -0.23 24.22
CA MET A 190 0.95 -0.58 24.66
C MET A 190 1.83 -0.88 23.46
N ARG A 191 3.03 -0.30 23.47
CA ARG A 191 4.12 -0.65 22.56
C ARG A 191 5.25 -1.31 23.36
N VAL A 192 5.72 -2.45 22.88
CA VAL A 192 6.93 -3.14 23.38
C VAL A 192 8.00 -3.09 22.30
N GLN A 193 9.23 -2.74 22.65
CA GLN A 193 10.33 -2.56 21.71
C GLN A 193 11.66 -3.10 22.22
N ARG A 194 12.46 -3.70 21.32
CA ARG A 194 13.84 -4.14 21.55
C ARG A 194 14.79 -3.09 21.01
N LYS A 195 15.75 -2.66 21.85
CA LYS A 195 16.84 -1.76 21.43
C LYS A 195 17.95 -2.57 20.77
N LEU A 196 18.51 -2.06 19.67
CA LEU A 196 19.68 -2.63 19.02
C LEU A 196 20.90 -2.59 19.95
N ALA A 197 21.69 -3.67 19.95
CA ALA A 197 22.91 -3.73 20.75
C ALA A 197 23.95 -2.72 20.24
N GLY A 198 24.23 -1.67 21.02
CA GLY A 198 25.27 -0.69 20.74
C GLY A 198 24.80 0.69 20.30
N ASP A 199 23.50 0.86 20.01
CA ASP A 199 22.88 2.16 19.69
C ASP A 199 21.72 2.47 20.66
N LYS A 200 21.57 3.74 21.04
CA LYS A 200 20.57 4.19 22.02
C LYS A 200 19.26 4.65 21.38
N THR A 201 19.21 4.81 20.06
CA THR A 201 18.03 5.37 19.36
C THR A 201 17.31 4.38 18.47
N ASP A 202 17.93 3.26 18.11
CA ASP A 202 17.41 2.36 17.09
C ASP A 202 16.80 1.09 17.71
N TYR A 203 15.63 0.73 17.21
CA TYR A 203 14.84 -0.43 17.63
C TYR A 203 14.68 -1.37 16.45
N ASP A 204 14.94 -2.66 16.64
CA ASP A 204 14.92 -3.67 15.57
C ASP A 204 13.72 -4.63 15.64
N ALA A 205 13.05 -4.70 16.79
CA ALA A 205 11.77 -5.38 16.94
C ALA A 205 10.80 -4.49 17.73
N THR A 206 9.55 -4.40 17.28
CA THR A 206 8.49 -3.62 17.94
C THR A 206 7.15 -4.33 17.76
N HIS A 207 6.31 -4.28 18.80
CA HIS A 207 4.96 -4.82 18.78
C HIS A 207 4.00 -3.88 19.51
N TYR A 208 2.75 -3.85 19.05
CA TYR A 208 1.68 -3.03 19.60
C TYR A 208 0.51 -3.92 20.02
N ALA A 209 -0.08 -3.60 21.17
CA ALA A 209 -1.28 -4.23 21.64
C ALA A 209 -2.23 -3.18 22.24
N THR A 210 -3.52 -3.42 22.10
CA THR A 210 -4.59 -2.58 22.66
C THR A 210 -5.50 -3.41 23.55
N TYR A 211 -6.09 -2.75 24.54
CA TYR A 211 -7.10 -3.36 25.42
C TYR A 211 -8.13 -2.31 25.79
N TYR A 212 -9.41 -2.69 25.78
CA TYR A 212 -10.55 -1.81 26.04
C TYR A 212 -11.41 -2.35 27.16
N TRP A 213 -12.02 -1.45 27.92
CA TRP A 213 -12.92 -1.83 29.00
C TRP A 213 -14.04 -0.81 29.23
N GLU A 214 -15.12 -1.30 29.83
CA GLU A 214 -16.26 -0.52 30.29
C GLU A 214 -16.30 -0.44 31.83
N ALA A 215 -17.36 0.15 32.37
CA ALA A 215 -17.65 0.26 33.79
C ALA A 215 -17.33 -1.04 34.56
N GLY A 216 -16.58 -0.90 35.66
CA GLY A 216 -16.15 -2.03 36.49
C GLY A 216 -15.02 -2.89 35.89
N ASN A 217 -14.23 -2.37 34.95
CA ASN A 217 -13.10 -3.07 34.32
C ASN A 217 -13.51 -4.33 33.54
N VAL A 218 -14.72 -4.32 32.98
CA VAL A 218 -15.22 -5.40 32.12
C VAL A 218 -14.62 -5.22 30.72
N GLU A 219 -13.97 -6.25 30.19
CA GLU A 219 -13.41 -6.23 28.84
C GLU A 219 -14.47 -5.82 27.81
N ALA A 220 -14.08 -4.93 26.91
CA ALA A 220 -14.95 -4.39 25.87
C ALA A 220 -14.34 -4.61 24.48
N GLU A 221 -15.20 -4.64 23.47
CA GLU A 221 -14.75 -4.63 22.09
C GLU A 221 -14.14 -3.27 21.72
N ARG A 222 -13.39 -3.26 20.62
CA ARG A 222 -12.77 -2.03 20.10
C ARG A 222 -13.86 -1.00 19.76
N PRO A 223 -13.85 0.21 20.37
CA PRO A 223 -15.00 1.11 20.30
C PRO A 223 -15.06 1.94 19.02
N LYS A 224 -13.91 2.17 18.36
CA LYS A 224 -13.84 3.03 17.17
C LYS A 224 -12.85 2.49 16.13
N THR A 225 -13.42 2.04 15.03
CA THR A 225 -12.72 1.65 13.81
C THR A 225 -13.42 2.26 12.61
N VAL A 226 -12.74 3.21 11.94
CA VAL A 226 -13.27 3.94 10.78
C VAL A 226 -12.88 3.27 9.46
N LEU A 227 -11.76 2.53 9.45
CA LEU A 227 -11.16 1.89 8.29
C LEU A 227 -10.68 0.50 8.68
N ALA A 228 -10.82 -0.46 7.78
CA ALA A 228 -10.14 -1.75 7.85
C ALA A 228 -8.68 -1.55 7.41
N ASP A 229 -7.71 -2.09 8.15
CA ASP A 229 -6.27 -1.91 7.83
C ASP A 229 -5.92 -2.50 6.45
N GLN A 230 -6.66 -3.51 6.00
CA GLN A 230 -6.55 -4.18 4.71
C GLN A 230 -6.72 -3.20 3.54
N THR A 231 -7.52 -2.13 3.72
CA THR A 231 -7.69 -1.08 2.70
C THR A 231 -6.41 -0.29 2.48
N CYS A 232 -5.63 -0.06 3.53
CA CYS A 232 -4.30 0.55 3.43
C CYS A 232 -3.32 -0.43 2.77
N PHE A 233 -3.43 -1.72 3.11
CA PHE A 233 -2.54 -2.76 2.59
C PHE A 233 -2.76 -3.12 1.11
N ALA A 234 -3.83 -2.61 0.49
CA ALA A 234 -4.00 -2.68 -0.95
C ALA A 234 -2.89 -1.90 -1.70
N CYS A 235 -2.34 -0.85 -1.09
CA CYS A 235 -1.29 0.00 -1.68
C CYS A 235 0.04 -0.02 -0.91
N HIS A 236 0.01 -0.34 0.39
CA HIS A 236 1.18 -0.35 1.26
C HIS A 236 1.50 -1.76 1.73
N THR A 237 2.75 -2.23 1.65
CA THR A 237 3.07 -3.55 2.19
C THR A 237 3.34 -3.49 3.69
N ALA A 238 3.10 -4.60 4.40
CA ALA A 238 3.48 -4.73 5.81
C ALA A 238 5.01 -4.64 6.03
N GLU A 239 5.82 -4.96 5.00
CA GLU A 239 7.28 -4.87 5.03
C GLU A 239 7.82 -3.47 4.71
N ASP A 240 7.07 -2.61 3.99
CA ASP A 240 7.41 -1.18 3.82
C ASP A 240 7.60 -0.47 5.16
N VAL A 241 6.94 -1.01 6.19
CA VAL A 241 6.99 -0.52 7.55
C VAL A 241 8.23 -1.03 8.32
N LYS A 242 8.81 -2.20 7.99
CA LYS A 242 10.04 -2.71 8.62
C LYS A 242 11.33 -2.17 7.98
N ALA A 243 11.34 -1.96 6.67
CA ALA A 243 12.54 -1.55 5.92
C ALA A 243 13.07 -0.14 6.31
N ASN A 244 12.29 0.62 7.08
CA ASN A 244 12.55 2.02 7.39
C ASN A 244 13.51 2.22 8.60
N GLN A 245 14.17 1.16 9.08
CA GLN A 245 15.18 1.26 10.15
C GLN A 245 16.55 1.77 9.68
N TYR A 246 16.88 1.73 8.39
CA TYR A 246 18.28 1.93 7.96
C TYR A 246 18.57 3.11 7.01
N GLU A 247 17.58 3.67 6.31
CA GLU A 247 17.86 4.64 5.22
C GLU A 247 17.45 6.09 5.50
N SER A 248 16.48 6.35 6.39
CA SER A 248 16.00 7.73 6.64
C SER A 248 16.98 8.63 7.40
N ALA A 249 18.12 8.10 7.85
CA ALA A 249 19.14 8.86 8.59
C ALA A 249 20.33 9.32 7.74
N ARG A 250 20.44 8.89 6.47
CA ARG A 250 21.60 9.21 5.61
C ARG A 250 21.30 9.83 4.25
N ASP A 251 20.09 9.75 3.74
CA ASP A 251 19.75 10.40 2.46
C ASP A 251 19.13 11.78 2.64
N GLU A 252 19.51 12.69 1.75
CA GLU A 252 19.00 14.06 1.64
C GLU A 252 17.51 14.12 1.19
N HIS A 253 16.89 12.95 0.97
CA HIS A 253 15.50 12.74 0.55
C HIS A 253 14.77 11.85 1.56
N PRO A 254 13.97 12.40 2.50
CA PRO A 254 13.20 11.58 3.45
C PRO A 254 12.16 10.75 2.69
N THR A 255 12.23 9.42 2.79
CA THR A 255 11.24 8.51 2.22
C THR A 255 9.95 8.56 3.03
N TYR A 256 8.86 9.03 2.41
CA TYR A 256 7.56 9.28 3.04
C TYR A 256 6.68 8.03 3.06
N ARG A 257 7.07 7.01 3.84
CA ARG A 257 6.33 5.75 3.98
C ARG A 257 5.37 5.80 5.18
N MET A 258 4.32 4.95 5.19
CA MET A 258 3.56 4.66 6.41
C MET A 258 4.54 4.37 7.54
N SER A 259 4.33 5.00 8.70
CA SER A 259 5.37 5.17 9.72
C SER A 259 6.08 3.85 10.03
N ASN A 260 7.41 3.90 10.12
CA ASN A 260 8.29 2.77 10.47
C ASN A 260 7.70 1.92 11.61
N ALA A 261 8.07 0.64 11.71
CA ALA A 261 7.67 -0.30 12.76
C ALA A 261 7.81 0.27 14.19
N HIS A 262 8.61 1.33 14.35
CA HIS A 262 8.71 2.16 15.56
C HIS A 262 7.44 2.93 15.98
N TYR A 263 6.49 3.22 15.09
CA TYR A 263 5.27 4.02 15.39
C TYR A 263 3.92 3.30 15.15
N GLY A 264 3.93 2.11 14.55
CA GLY A 264 2.75 1.25 14.37
C GLY A 264 2.33 1.12 12.91
N THR A 265 1.67 0.00 12.59
CA THR A 265 1.21 -0.34 11.23
C THR A 265 -0.32 -0.27 11.07
N SER A 266 -1.07 -0.23 12.17
CA SER A 266 -2.53 -0.23 12.16
C SER A 266 -3.11 1.16 12.37
N THR A 267 -4.25 1.42 11.72
CA THR A 267 -5.03 2.65 11.89
C THR A 267 -5.39 2.90 13.36
N GLU A 268 -5.58 1.83 14.13
CA GLU A 268 -5.84 1.84 15.57
C GLU A 268 -4.73 2.53 16.36
N VAL A 269 -3.49 2.06 16.19
CA VAL A 269 -2.33 2.58 16.90
C VAL A 269 -2.10 4.04 16.52
N CYS A 270 -2.32 4.38 15.25
CA CYS A 270 -2.26 5.74 14.78
C CYS A 270 -3.32 6.63 15.46
N ALA A 271 -4.55 6.15 15.64
CA ALA A 271 -5.64 6.91 16.27
C ALA A 271 -5.35 7.24 17.75
N PHE A 272 -4.64 6.36 18.47
CA PHE A 272 -4.16 6.67 19.82
C PHE A 272 -3.21 7.87 19.82
N CYS A 273 -2.44 8.11 18.76
CA CYS A 273 -1.48 9.22 18.65
C CYS A 273 -2.08 10.48 18.01
N HIS A 274 -2.77 10.29 16.90
CA HIS A 274 -3.32 11.30 16.01
C HIS A 274 -4.83 11.46 16.26
N VAL A 275 -5.14 11.90 17.48
CA VAL A 275 -6.50 12.12 17.98
C VAL A 275 -7.30 13.09 17.11
N ASP A 276 -8.63 12.96 17.10
CA ASP A 276 -9.55 13.70 16.23
C ASP A 276 -9.41 15.23 16.29
N TYR A 277 -9.05 15.77 17.46
CA TYR A 277 -8.90 17.20 17.75
C TYR A 277 -7.44 17.68 17.72
N GLY A 278 -6.51 16.82 17.28
CA GLY A 278 -5.10 17.17 17.20
C GLY A 278 -4.87 18.30 16.20
N ILE A 279 -4.12 19.31 16.60
CA ILE A 279 -3.73 20.46 15.76
C ILE A 279 -2.21 20.60 15.83
N ARG A 280 -1.60 21.04 14.72
CA ARG A 280 -0.18 21.40 14.70
C ARG A 280 -0.01 22.78 14.12
N THR A 281 0.63 23.63 14.92
CA THR A 281 1.09 24.94 14.48
C THR A 281 2.51 24.83 13.90
N VAL A 282 2.70 25.30 12.68
CA VAL A 282 4.01 25.43 12.03
C VAL A 282 4.23 26.90 11.70
N SER A 283 5.46 27.38 11.94
CA SER A 283 5.89 28.72 11.57
C SER A 283 7.20 28.64 10.81
N ASP A 284 7.34 29.44 9.76
CA ASP A 284 8.59 29.67 9.03
C ASP A 284 9.29 30.98 9.44
N GLY A 285 8.77 31.67 10.48
CA GLY A 285 9.26 32.95 10.94
C GLY A 285 8.52 34.17 10.37
N GLU A 286 7.79 34.04 9.26
CA GLU A 286 6.96 35.11 8.68
C GLU A 286 5.47 34.80 8.75
N ASN A 287 5.12 33.52 8.63
CA ASN A 287 3.75 33.00 8.72
C ASN A 287 3.64 32.00 9.88
N THR A 288 2.46 31.93 10.48
CA THR A 288 2.09 30.91 11.47
C THR A 288 0.80 30.28 11.00
N ILE A 289 0.79 28.96 10.92
CA ILE A 289 -0.26 28.19 10.28
C ILE A 289 -0.64 27.01 11.17
N GLU A 290 -1.94 26.83 11.42
CA GLU A 290 -2.51 25.71 12.18
C GLU A 290 -3.19 24.72 11.24
N TYR A 291 -2.80 23.45 11.26
CA TYR A 291 -3.46 22.40 10.48
C TYR A 291 -3.86 21.20 11.34
N SER A 292 -4.80 20.39 10.86
CA SER A 292 -5.26 19.20 11.57
C SER A 292 -4.15 18.14 11.64
N HIS A 293 -3.75 17.79 12.86
CA HIS A 293 -2.82 16.70 13.16
C HIS A 293 -3.54 15.40 13.53
N SER A 294 -4.86 15.37 13.34
CA SER A 294 -5.68 14.16 13.45
C SER A 294 -5.34 13.15 12.33
N ILE A 295 -5.62 11.87 12.57
CA ILE A 295 -5.31 10.82 11.59
C ILE A 295 -6.04 11.05 10.26
N LYS A 296 -7.32 11.43 10.32
CA LYS A 296 -8.13 11.83 9.16
C LYS A 296 -7.52 13.01 8.41
N GLY A 297 -6.97 14.00 9.12
CA GLY A 297 -6.37 15.17 8.48
C GLY A 297 -5.04 14.87 7.80
N LEU A 298 -4.18 14.09 8.47
CA LEU A 298 -2.90 13.68 7.91
C LEU A 298 -3.08 12.79 6.69
N VAL A 299 -3.94 11.76 6.77
CA VAL A 299 -4.16 10.82 5.67
C VAL A 299 -4.72 11.53 4.44
N HIS A 300 -5.76 12.36 4.58
CA HIS A 300 -6.30 13.10 3.44
C HIS A 300 -5.30 14.10 2.83
N ALA A 301 -4.54 14.81 3.66
CA ALA A 301 -3.55 15.78 3.18
C ALA A 301 -2.37 15.11 2.45
N ILE A 302 -1.91 13.96 2.92
CA ILE A 302 -0.83 13.18 2.28
C ILE A 302 -1.31 12.65 0.92
N HIS A 303 -2.49 12.02 0.87
CA HIS A 303 -2.97 11.35 -0.34
C HIS A 303 -3.60 12.29 -1.36
N THR A 304 -3.88 13.55 -1.02
CA THR A 304 -4.28 14.53 -2.03
C THR A 304 -3.14 14.93 -2.97
N GLY A 305 -1.88 14.59 -2.65
CA GLY A 305 -0.72 14.52 -3.55
C GLY A 305 -0.30 15.80 -4.28
N ALA A 306 -1.04 16.89 -4.17
CA ALA A 306 -0.89 17.94 -5.15
C ALA A 306 0.37 18.79 -4.89
N THR A 307 1.28 18.78 -5.87
CA THR A 307 2.46 19.64 -5.85
C THR A 307 2.02 21.10 -5.96
N HIS A 308 2.82 22.01 -5.42
CA HIS A 308 2.58 23.46 -5.56
C HIS A 308 2.59 23.91 -7.05
N SER A 309 3.17 23.12 -7.95
CA SER A 309 3.17 23.31 -9.41
C SER A 309 1.91 22.81 -10.12
N ASP A 310 1.41 21.60 -9.81
CA ASP A 310 0.18 21.05 -10.43
C ASP A 310 -1.05 21.90 -10.07
N ARG A 311 -1.02 22.49 -8.87
CA ARG A 311 -2.06 23.40 -8.36
C ARG A 311 -2.06 24.77 -9.06
N ARG A 312 -0.98 25.15 -9.77
CA ARG A 312 -0.90 26.39 -10.59
C ARG A 312 -1.19 26.16 -12.08
N GLY A 313 -1.15 24.91 -12.55
CA GLY A 313 -1.35 24.59 -13.97
C GLY A 313 -2.81 24.50 -14.42
N VAL A 314 -3.76 24.33 -13.48
CA VAL A 314 -5.19 24.26 -13.80
C VAL A 314 -5.75 25.68 -13.68
N ALA A 315 -6.19 26.29 -14.79
CA ALA A 315 -6.74 27.65 -14.81
C ALA A 315 -7.92 27.89 -13.84
N LYS A 316 -8.54 26.81 -13.33
CA LYS A 316 -9.60 26.83 -12.31
C LYS A 316 -9.08 26.85 -10.88
N PHE A 317 -7.81 26.52 -10.63
CA PHE A 317 -7.14 26.61 -9.34
C PHE A 317 -6.46 27.97 -9.12
N ASP A 318 -5.88 28.56 -10.17
CA ASP A 318 -5.30 29.93 -10.13
C ASP A 318 -6.32 31.00 -9.71
N SER A 319 -7.59 30.82 -10.07
CA SER A 319 -8.65 31.78 -9.70
C SER A 319 -9.32 31.51 -8.35
N VAL A 320 -9.05 30.37 -7.69
CA VAL A 320 -9.86 29.95 -6.53
C VAL A 320 -9.09 29.34 -5.34
N ILE A 321 -7.84 28.91 -5.49
CA ILE A 321 -7.03 28.32 -4.39
C ILE A 321 -5.66 29.00 -4.23
N ALA A 322 -5.14 29.66 -5.27
CA ALA A 322 -3.79 30.26 -5.30
C ALA A 322 -3.64 31.59 -4.53
N LYS A 323 -4.08 31.66 -3.28
CA LYS A 323 -3.54 32.64 -2.33
C LYS A 323 -2.63 31.90 -1.36
N ASP A 324 -1.33 32.12 -1.52
CA ASP A 324 -0.22 31.49 -0.79
C ASP A 324 -0.26 31.63 0.75
N GLY A 325 -1.32 32.20 1.33
CA GLY A 325 -1.50 32.37 2.78
C GLY A 325 -2.86 31.92 3.33
N ALA A 326 -3.69 31.22 2.56
CA ALA A 326 -5.09 30.93 2.94
C ALA A 326 -5.45 29.46 3.15
N ASN A 327 -4.50 28.51 3.09
CA ASN A 327 -4.78 27.13 3.47
C ASN A 327 -3.62 26.43 4.21
N PRO A 328 -3.82 26.10 5.49
CA PRO A 328 -2.86 25.39 6.32
C PRO A 328 -2.41 24.00 5.88
N ALA A 329 -3.29 23.25 5.22
CA ALA A 329 -3.00 21.88 4.78
C ALA A 329 -1.90 21.82 3.71
N PHE A 330 -1.56 22.96 3.09
CA PHE A 330 -0.66 23.06 1.95
C PHE A 330 0.72 23.66 2.29
N PHE A 331 1.00 23.90 3.58
CA PHE A 331 2.27 24.48 4.05
C PHE A 331 3.36 23.44 4.36
N LEU A 332 2.99 22.17 4.46
CA LEU A 332 3.99 21.11 4.42
C LEU A 332 4.67 21.20 3.05
N LYS A 333 5.91 21.70 3.03
CA LYS A 333 6.84 21.44 1.93
C LYS A 333 7.06 19.93 1.90
N PHE A 334 6.13 19.21 1.32
CA PHE A 334 6.51 18.11 0.46
C PHE A 334 7.45 18.77 -0.54
N ASN A 335 8.72 18.38 -0.55
CA ASN A 335 9.67 18.88 -1.56
C ASN A 335 8.95 18.81 -2.91
N ASN A 336 9.19 19.79 -3.77
CA ASN A 336 8.43 20.09 -4.99
C ASN A 336 8.46 18.98 -6.07
N GLU A 337 8.73 17.74 -5.67
CA GLU A 337 8.94 16.55 -6.46
C GLU A 337 7.99 15.47 -5.92
N GLU A 338 6.77 15.45 -6.48
CA GLU A 338 6.07 14.22 -6.88
C GLU A 338 5.49 13.28 -5.79
N GLY A 339 4.64 13.76 -4.88
CA GLY A 339 3.74 12.84 -4.15
C GLY A 339 2.63 12.27 -5.05
N VAL A 340 2.84 11.13 -5.73
CA VAL A 340 1.88 10.57 -6.70
C VAL A 340 0.93 9.57 -6.05
N TYR A 341 -0.27 10.01 -5.66
CA TYR A 341 -1.35 9.08 -5.34
C TYR A 341 -1.80 8.34 -6.63
N PRO A 342 -1.77 6.99 -6.66
CA PRO A 342 -2.01 6.21 -7.89
C PRO A 342 -3.46 6.21 -8.38
N GLN A 343 -4.38 6.80 -7.60
CA GLN A 343 -5.80 6.90 -7.91
C GLN A 343 -6.31 8.34 -7.96
N SER A 344 -7.60 8.50 -8.26
CA SER A 344 -8.28 9.78 -8.04
C SER A 344 -8.42 10.03 -6.54
N THR A 345 -8.04 11.23 -6.08
CA THR A 345 -8.23 11.67 -4.69
C THR A 345 -9.71 11.81 -4.30
N ALA A 346 -10.61 11.77 -5.28
CA ALA A 346 -12.06 11.72 -5.08
C ALA A 346 -12.58 10.28 -4.89
N ASN A 347 -11.74 9.25 -5.06
CA ASN A 347 -12.10 7.86 -4.83
C ASN A 347 -11.99 7.48 -3.34
N CYS A 348 -12.86 8.03 -2.49
CA CYS A 348 -13.01 7.62 -1.10
C CYS A 348 -13.12 6.10 -0.88
N LEU A 349 -13.67 5.32 -1.84
CA LEU A 349 -13.77 3.85 -1.76
C LEU A 349 -12.42 3.13 -1.77
N ALA A 350 -11.32 3.84 -2.06
CA ALA A 350 -9.98 3.30 -1.90
C ALA A 350 -9.64 2.98 -0.44
N CYS A 351 -10.25 3.71 0.51
CA CYS A 351 -10.02 3.55 1.94
C CYS A 351 -11.31 3.21 2.69
N HIS A 352 -12.42 3.86 2.32
CA HIS A 352 -13.67 3.77 3.05
C HIS A 352 -14.61 2.70 2.50
N VAL A 353 -15.48 2.18 3.37
CA VAL A 353 -16.59 1.31 2.97
C VAL A 353 -17.51 2.00 1.97
N ASP A 354 -18.23 1.20 1.18
CA ASP A 354 -19.19 1.70 0.19
C ASP A 354 -20.24 2.61 0.83
N TYR A 355 -20.64 3.68 0.15
CA TYR A 355 -21.63 4.63 0.67
C TYR A 355 -23.05 4.04 0.77
N THR A 356 -23.30 2.90 0.12
CA THR A 356 -24.52 2.10 0.25
C THR A 356 -24.49 1.16 1.46
N THR A 357 -23.34 1.05 2.14
CA THR A 357 -23.18 0.26 3.36
C THR A 357 -24.11 0.80 4.46
N THR A 358 -24.78 -0.12 5.13
CA THR A 358 -25.60 0.14 6.32
C THR A 358 -24.97 -0.53 7.53
N GLU A 359 -25.44 -0.21 8.73
CA GLU A 359 -24.98 -0.87 9.96
C GLU A 359 -25.13 -2.41 9.89
N GLU A 360 -26.15 -2.91 9.21
CA GLU A 360 -26.39 -4.35 9.02
C GLU A 360 -25.43 -5.02 8.02
N THR A 361 -24.75 -4.24 7.17
CA THR A 361 -23.86 -4.73 6.10
C THR A 361 -22.40 -4.32 6.30
N LEU A 362 -22.04 -3.83 7.49
CA LEU A 362 -20.67 -3.47 7.81
C LEU A 362 -19.77 -4.70 7.81
N PRO A 363 -18.51 -4.58 7.33
CA PRO A 363 -17.49 -5.59 7.56
C PRO A 363 -17.27 -5.86 9.06
N GLU A 364 -16.94 -7.11 9.40
CA GLU A 364 -16.76 -7.54 10.80
C GLU A 364 -15.61 -6.82 11.54
N ASP A 365 -14.66 -6.25 10.80
CA ASP A 365 -13.45 -5.62 11.33
C ASP A 365 -13.55 -4.10 11.51
N VAL A 366 -14.71 -3.51 11.23
CA VAL A 366 -14.97 -2.08 11.43
C VAL A 366 -16.18 -1.84 12.34
N THR A 367 -16.26 -0.64 12.90
CA THR A 367 -17.42 -0.23 13.72
C THR A 367 -18.38 0.62 12.89
N TYR A 368 -19.55 0.98 13.44
CA TYR A 368 -20.48 1.91 12.78
C TYR A 368 -19.84 3.26 12.39
N HIS A 369 -18.72 3.62 13.03
CA HIS A 369 -17.91 4.78 12.67
C HIS A 369 -17.36 4.75 11.24
N ALA A 370 -17.30 3.58 10.59
CA ALA A 370 -16.96 3.48 9.17
C ALA A 370 -17.98 4.21 8.27
N LEU A 371 -19.20 4.44 8.75
CA LEU A 371 -20.23 5.19 8.04
C LEU A 371 -20.03 6.72 8.17
N HIS A 372 -19.16 7.19 9.07
CA HIS A 372 -19.02 8.61 9.38
C HIS A 372 -18.49 9.46 8.21
N TRP A 373 -17.78 8.86 7.25
CA TRP A 373 -17.23 9.60 6.11
C TRP A 373 -18.31 10.20 5.21
N PHE A 374 -19.51 9.60 5.18
CA PHE A 374 -20.67 10.10 4.42
C PHE A 374 -21.79 10.66 5.30
N ALA A 375 -21.57 10.74 6.61
CA ALA A 375 -22.53 11.34 7.55
C ALA A 375 -22.56 12.88 7.47
N ASP A 376 -21.60 13.50 6.77
CA ASP A 376 -21.45 14.96 6.65
C ASP A 376 -21.38 15.66 8.02
N GLN A 377 -20.58 15.13 8.95
CA GLN A 377 -20.48 15.65 10.32
C GLN A 377 -19.17 16.38 10.63
N ASP A 378 -18.17 16.31 9.76
CA ASP A 378 -16.83 16.84 10.05
C ASP A 378 -16.31 17.78 8.95
N LYS A 379 -16.31 19.09 9.25
CA LYS A 379 -15.77 20.11 8.33
C LYS A 379 -14.27 19.96 8.07
N GLN A 380 -13.50 19.49 9.06
CA GLN A 380 -12.04 19.46 8.94
C GLN A 380 -11.65 18.45 7.88
N SER A 381 -12.29 17.27 7.87
CA SER A 381 -12.08 16.26 6.82
C SER A 381 -12.26 16.83 5.42
N CYS A 382 -13.28 17.65 5.18
CA CYS A 382 -13.49 18.32 3.89
C CYS A 382 -12.38 19.33 3.57
N GLN A 383 -11.99 20.16 4.55
CA GLN A 383 -10.98 21.21 4.38
C GLN A 383 -9.58 20.66 4.09
N ASN A 384 -9.26 19.43 4.53
CA ASN A 384 -7.96 18.83 4.23
C ASN A 384 -7.75 18.58 2.72
N CYS A 385 -8.83 18.38 1.96
CA CYS A 385 -8.76 18.25 0.49
C CYS A 385 -9.09 19.56 -0.23
N HIS A 386 -10.11 20.29 0.22
CA HIS A 386 -10.65 21.45 -0.49
C HIS A 386 -10.08 22.79 -0.02
N GLY A 387 -9.48 22.85 1.17
CA GLY A 387 -9.10 24.08 1.83
C GLY A 387 -10.25 25.00 2.21
N ASP A 388 -9.91 26.26 2.51
CA ASP A 388 -10.88 27.32 2.82
C ASP A 388 -11.48 27.99 1.55
N TYR A 389 -11.58 27.21 0.47
CA TYR A 389 -12.04 27.61 -0.86
C TYR A 389 -13.39 28.37 -0.87
N HIS A 390 -14.26 28.08 0.09
CA HIS A 390 -15.55 28.75 0.22
C HIS A 390 -15.41 29.96 1.14
N TYR A 391 -15.04 31.13 0.60
CA TYR A 391 -15.10 32.46 1.23
C TYR A 391 -15.29 32.41 2.76
N GLY A 392 -14.18 32.36 3.50
CA GLY A 392 -14.08 32.15 4.95
C GLY A 392 -14.80 33.14 5.89
N ASP A 393 -15.82 33.85 5.41
CA ASP A 393 -16.69 34.76 6.17
C ASP A 393 -18.13 34.23 6.32
N ARG A 394 -18.46 33.04 5.79
CA ARG A 394 -19.78 32.44 6.08
C ARG A 394 -19.73 31.73 7.43
N GLU A 395 -20.39 32.33 8.43
CA GLU A 395 -20.62 31.77 9.77
C GLU A 395 -21.25 30.35 9.75
N GLU A 396 -21.82 29.92 8.62
CA GLU A 396 -22.65 28.71 8.50
C GLU A 396 -21.87 27.40 8.18
N GLY A 397 -20.58 27.44 7.82
CA GLY A 397 -19.72 26.24 7.63
C GLY A 397 -20.07 25.31 6.43
N CYS A 398 -19.20 24.35 6.10
CA CYS A 398 -19.34 23.47 4.90
C CYS A 398 -20.65 22.66 4.88
N ILE A 399 -20.99 22.09 6.03
CA ILE A 399 -22.08 21.12 6.20
C ILE A 399 -23.46 21.78 6.06
N SER A 400 -23.58 23.09 6.31
CA SER A 400 -24.83 23.82 6.08
C SER A 400 -25.31 23.74 4.62
N CYS A 401 -24.36 23.63 3.68
CA CYS A 401 -24.62 23.56 2.25
C CYS A 401 -24.42 22.15 1.69
N HIS A 402 -23.57 21.35 2.33
CA HIS A 402 -23.17 20.00 1.94
C HIS A 402 -23.55 19.00 3.02
N SER A 403 -24.83 18.62 3.05
CA SER A 403 -25.31 17.59 3.95
C SER A 403 -26.19 16.57 3.24
N SER A 404 -26.24 15.39 3.84
CA SER A 404 -27.11 14.29 3.43
C SER A 404 -28.55 14.46 3.94
N TYR A 405 -28.78 15.38 4.89
CA TYR A 405 -30.08 15.63 5.52
C TYR A 405 -31.16 16.21 4.58
N ASP A 406 -30.79 16.77 3.41
CA ASP A 406 -31.72 17.38 2.46
C ASP A 406 -32.32 16.40 1.41
N GLY A 407 -32.32 15.10 1.72
CA GLY A 407 -32.60 14.06 0.73
C GLY A 407 -31.35 13.68 -0.07
N ASN A 408 -30.18 13.86 0.54
CA ASN A 408 -28.88 13.47 0.04
C ASN A 408 -28.43 14.21 -1.23
N THR A 409 -28.90 15.42 -1.54
CA THR A 409 -28.65 16.05 -2.86
C THR A 409 -27.33 16.86 -2.95
N ARG A 410 -26.65 17.06 -1.81
CA ARG A 410 -25.42 17.88 -1.74
C ARG A 410 -24.32 17.33 -0.82
N GLY A 411 -24.59 16.23 -0.12
CA GLY A 411 -23.65 15.59 0.81
C GLY A 411 -22.38 15.07 0.16
N GLY A 412 -21.38 14.77 0.99
CA GLY A 412 -20.06 14.29 0.60
C GLY A 412 -20.13 13.04 -0.27
N ALA A 413 -20.83 11.99 0.17
CA ALA A 413 -21.02 10.78 -0.64
C ALA A 413 -21.72 11.06 -1.97
N PHE A 414 -22.79 11.85 -1.95
CA PHE A 414 -23.54 12.16 -3.17
C PHE A 414 -22.68 12.83 -4.23
N ARG A 415 -21.84 13.79 -3.83
CA ARG A 415 -20.98 14.55 -4.75
C ARG A 415 -19.78 13.76 -5.26
N HIS A 416 -19.33 12.74 -4.53
CA HIS A 416 -18.19 11.92 -4.94
C HIS A 416 -18.59 10.63 -5.68
N PHE A 417 -19.74 9.99 -5.37
CA PHE A 417 -20.07 8.63 -5.87
C PHE A 417 -21.42 8.42 -6.53
N SER A 418 -22.43 9.24 -6.25
CA SER A 418 -23.80 8.91 -6.71
C SER A 418 -24.09 9.40 -8.14
N ASP A 419 -25.05 8.73 -8.79
CA ASP A 419 -25.68 8.94 -10.12
C ASP A 419 -26.26 10.36 -10.40
N HIS A 420 -25.79 11.37 -9.68
CA HIS A 420 -26.22 12.76 -9.76
C HIS A 420 -25.06 13.76 -9.76
N GLY A 421 -23.83 13.32 -9.98
CA GLY A 421 -22.75 14.15 -9.50
C GLY A 421 -21.33 13.80 -9.84
N MET A 422 -21.02 12.52 -10.06
CA MET A 422 -19.65 12.03 -10.19
C MET A 422 -18.77 12.97 -11.03
N GLU A 423 -17.55 13.26 -10.57
CA GLU A 423 -16.53 13.76 -11.51
C GLU A 423 -16.53 12.82 -12.72
N SER A 424 -16.60 13.38 -13.92
CA SER A 424 -16.82 12.62 -15.15
C SER A 424 -15.82 11.48 -15.38
N ARG A 425 -14.69 11.55 -14.69
CA ARG A 425 -13.61 10.55 -14.65
C ARG A 425 -14.01 9.29 -13.90
N HIS A 426 -14.64 9.41 -12.72
CA HIS A 426 -15.07 8.25 -11.95
C HIS A 426 -16.24 7.55 -12.64
N SER A 427 -17.23 8.31 -13.15
CA SER A 427 -18.29 7.72 -13.99
C SER A 427 -17.73 6.98 -15.20
N ALA A 428 -16.73 7.55 -15.86
CA ALA A 428 -16.08 6.88 -16.97
C ALA A 428 -15.36 5.58 -16.54
N ALA A 429 -14.74 5.54 -15.36
CA ALA A 429 -14.13 4.32 -14.81
C ALA A 429 -15.20 3.25 -14.57
N THR A 430 -16.25 3.58 -13.83
CA THR A 430 -17.35 2.66 -13.49
C THR A 430 -18.12 2.18 -14.71
N VAL A 431 -18.31 3.04 -15.72
CA VAL A 431 -18.91 2.60 -16.99
C VAL A 431 -17.96 1.64 -17.71
N GLY A 432 -16.66 1.92 -17.69
CA GLY A 432 -15.65 1.09 -18.34
C GLY A 432 -15.59 -0.33 -17.86
N SER A 433 -15.59 -0.54 -16.54
CA SER A 433 -15.58 -1.87 -15.95
C SER A 433 -16.80 -2.71 -16.31
N ASN A 434 -17.89 -2.06 -16.76
CA ASN A 434 -19.10 -2.73 -17.19
C ASN A 434 -19.21 -2.92 -18.71
N ILE A 435 -18.40 -2.25 -19.53
CA ILE A 435 -18.43 -2.44 -20.99
C ILE A 435 -17.47 -3.56 -21.39
N ASP A 436 -17.98 -4.58 -22.08
CA ASP A 436 -17.19 -5.69 -22.59
C ASP A 436 -17.50 -5.98 -24.07
N VAL A 437 -16.64 -6.79 -24.70
CA VAL A 437 -16.78 -7.23 -26.08
C VAL A 437 -16.65 -8.74 -26.18
N ASP A 438 -17.73 -9.38 -26.64
CA ASP A 438 -17.75 -10.81 -26.90
C ASP A 438 -17.64 -11.10 -28.41
N TYR A 439 -16.76 -12.02 -28.77
CA TYR A 439 -16.54 -12.44 -30.16
C TYR A 439 -17.46 -13.63 -30.47
N THR A 440 -18.38 -13.44 -31.40
CA THR A 440 -19.44 -14.42 -31.74
C THR A 440 -19.17 -15.18 -33.03
N GLY A 441 -18.21 -14.71 -33.83
CA GLY A 441 -17.75 -15.40 -35.02
C GLY A 441 -16.34 -14.97 -35.38
N LEU A 442 -15.51 -15.93 -35.79
CA LEU A 442 -14.17 -15.69 -36.31
C LEU A 442 -13.92 -16.68 -37.46
N SER A 443 -13.44 -16.17 -38.59
CA SER A 443 -12.97 -17.01 -39.70
C SER A 443 -11.69 -16.47 -40.31
N TRP A 444 -10.79 -17.38 -40.67
CA TRP A 444 -9.50 -17.09 -41.31
C TRP A 444 -9.52 -17.55 -42.78
N ASP A 445 -9.20 -16.66 -43.72
CA ASP A 445 -9.18 -16.96 -45.16
C ASP A 445 -7.78 -17.27 -45.72
N GLY A 446 -6.75 -17.27 -44.87
CA GLY A 446 -5.34 -17.37 -45.27
C GLY A 446 -4.61 -16.02 -45.33
N THR A 447 -5.32 -14.89 -45.28
CA THR A 447 -4.76 -13.53 -45.30
C THR A 447 -5.45 -12.58 -44.32
N ASN A 448 -6.75 -12.74 -44.08
CA ASN A 448 -7.58 -11.90 -43.24
C ASN A 448 -8.39 -12.71 -42.23
N PHE A 449 -8.66 -12.10 -41.09
CA PHE A 449 -9.66 -12.55 -40.13
C PHE A 449 -10.95 -11.77 -40.31
N ASP A 450 -12.05 -12.45 -40.57
CA ASP A 450 -13.38 -11.88 -40.45
C ASP A 450 -13.93 -12.16 -39.06
N ILE A 451 -14.20 -11.11 -38.29
CA ILE A 451 -14.60 -11.20 -36.89
C ILE A 451 -15.94 -10.52 -36.69
N GLN A 452 -16.88 -11.23 -36.07
CA GLN A 452 -18.14 -10.71 -35.56
C GLN A 452 -18.05 -10.58 -34.04
N PHE A 453 -18.54 -9.46 -33.51
CA PHE A 453 -18.49 -9.18 -32.08
C PHE A 453 -19.73 -8.42 -31.59
N ASN A 454 -20.01 -8.55 -30.30
CA ASN A 454 -21.06 -7.85 -29.59
C ASN A 454 -20.43 -6.96 -28.53
N VAL A 455 -20.84 -5.70 -28.45
CA VAL A 455 -20.47 -4.76 -27.38
C VAL A 455 -21.63 -4.67 -26.40
N THR A 456 -21.38 -4.96 -25.13
CA THR A 456 -22.38 -4.92 -24.07
C THR A 456 -21.93 -4.06 -22.90
N LYS A 457 -22.88 -3.56 -22.13
CA LYS A 457 -22.69 -2.94 -20.82
C LYS A 457 -23.47 -3.77 -19.81
N GLY A 458 -22.80 -4.63 -19.05
CA GLY A 458 -23.47 -5.71 -18.33
C GLY A 458 -24.25 -6.59 -19.32
N GLU A 459 -25.55 -6.76 -19.11
CA GLU A 459 -26.42 -7.54 -20.00
C GLU A 459 -27.00 -6.74 -21.18
N GLU A 460 -26.82 -5.41 -21.19
CA GLU A 460 -27.43 -4.53 -22.19
C GLU A 460 -26.53 -4.34 -23.41
N ALA A 461 -27.10 -4.34 -24.62
CA ALA A 461 -26.34 -4.03 -25.83
C ALA A 461 -25.96 -2.54 -25.90
N VAL A 462 -24.70 -2.25 -26.23
CA VAL A 462 -24.22 -0.87 -26.42
C VAL A 462 -24.44 -0.44 -27.87
N SER A 463 -25.31 0.53 -28.09
CA SER A 463 -25.52 1.11 -29.42
C SER A 463 -24.24 1.72 -29.97
N GLY A 464 -23.92 1.45 -31.24
CA GLY A 464 -22.79 2.07 -31.91
C GLY A 464 -22.87 3.60 -32.02
N SER A 465 -24.04 4.21 -31.82
CA SER A 465 -24.18 5.66 -31.70
C SER A 465 -23.44 6.25 -30.48
N ALA A 466 -23.24 5.45 -29.44
CA ALA A 466 -22.50 5.83 -28.24
C ALA A 466 -20.99 5.59 -28.36
N LEU A 467 -20.51 5.09 -29.51
CA LEU A 467 -19.11 4.71 -29.75
C LEU A 467 -18.52 5.48 -30.93
N SER A 468 -17.29 5.98 -30.81
CA SER A 468 -16.67 6.74 -31.91
C SER A 468 -16.17 5.84 -33.04
N ASN A 469 -15.73 4.62 -32.70
CA ASN A 469 -15.24 3.52 -33.56
C ASN A 469 -14.73 2.38 -32.67
N VAL A 470 -14.77 1.12 -33.14
CA VAL A 470 -14.19 -0.05 -32.44
C VAL A 470 -13.04 -0.62 -33.27
N THR A 471 -11.84 -0.62 -32.70
CA THR A 471 -10.64 -1.23 -33.33
C THR A 471 -10.39 -2.59 -32.72
N VAL A 472 -10.46 -3.64 -33.54
CA VAL A 472 -10.14 -5.01 -33.10
C VAL A 472 -8.70 -5.31 -33.48
N ARG A 473 -7.97 -5.87 -32.53
CA ARG A 473 -6.61 -6.36 -32.70
C ARG A 473 -6.59 -7.87 -32.56
N VAL A 474 -5.75 -8.50 -33.38
CA VAL A 474 -5.46 -9.93 -33.33
C VAL A 474 -3.95 -10.12 -33.18
N ASN A 475 -3.57 -10.92 -32.21
CA ASN A 475 -2.20 -11.42 -32.02
C ASN A 475 -2.23 -12.94 -31.84
N ALA A 476 -1.06 -13.57 -31.70
CA ALA A 476 -0.93 -14.99 -31.42
C ALA A 476 0.06 -15.27 -30.29
N VAL A 477 -0.20 -16.36 -29.58
CA VAL A 477 0.64 -16.95 -28.54
C VAL A 477 0.87 -18.41 -28.89
N ALA A 478 2.02 -18.98 -28.56
CA ALA A 478 2.24 -20.41 -28.70
C ALA A 478 1.28 -21.21 -27.81
N ALA A 479 0.89 -22.40 -28.26
CA ALA A 479 -0.02 -23.30 -27.55
C ALA A 479 0.56 -23.83 -26.23
N ASP A 480 1.86 -23.66 -25.99
CA ASP A 480 2.51 -23.93 -24.71
C ASP A 480 2.27 -22.82 -23.66
N GLY A 481 1.60 -21.72 -24.04
CA GLY A 481 1.30 -20.61 -23.14
C GLY A 481 2.45 -19.60 -22.98
N SER A 482 3.37 -19.51 -23.95
CA SER A 482 4.53 -18.60 -23.91
C SER A 482 4.20 -17.19 -23.41
N SER A 483 5.12 -16.55 -22.69
CA SER A 483 4.90 -15.22 -22.11
C SER A 483 4.96 -14.05 -23.11
N GLN A 484 5.26 -14.31 -24.39
CA GLN A 484 5.34 -13.30 -25.44
C GLN A 484 4.23 -13.42 -26.48
N PHE A 485 3.82 -12.28 -27.03
CA PHE A 485 3.09 -12.26 -28.27
C PHE A 485 4.04 -12.46 -29.47
N LEU A 486 3.62 -13.30 -30.41
CA LEU A 486 4.47 -13.79 -31.50
C LEU A 486 4.37 -12.97 -32.79
N ALA A 487 3.40 -12.06 -32.88
CA ALA A 487 3.18 -11.29 -34.10
C ALA A 487 2.99 -9.79 -33.87
N ASN A 488 3.37 -9.04 -34.90
CA ASN A 488 3.13 -7.60 -34.99
C ASN A 488 1.66 -7.27 -35.31
N ARG A 489 1.28 -6.03 -34.98
CA ARG A 489 -0.09 -5.50 -34.80
C ARG A 489 -1.06 -5.68 -35.99
N SER A 490 -1.66 -6.86 -36.13
CA SER A 490 -2.84 -7.05 -37.00
C SER A 490 -4.05 -6.37 -36.36
N ASN A 491 -4.59 -5.33 -37.00
CA ASN A 491 -5.76 -4.63 -36.49
C ASN A 491 -6.58 -4.00 -37.62
N ALA A 492 -7.86 -3.82 -37.36
CA ALA A 492 -8.75 -3.04 -38.22
C ALA A 492 -9.86 -2.40 -37.38
N THR A 493 -10.47 -1.35 -37.93
CA THR A 493 -11.54 -0.60 -37.28
C THR A 493 -12.89 -0.94 -37.92
N ALA A 494 -13.91 -1.10 -37.09
CA ALA A 494 -15.29 -1.30 -37.50
C ALA A 494 -16.24 -0.33 -36.79
N THR A 495 -17.41 -0.19 -37.38
CA THR A 495 -18.57 0.44 -36.76
C THR A 495 -19.46 -0.62 -36.14
N VAL A 496 -20.18 -0.22 -35.10
CA VAL A 496 -21.15 -1.07 -34.39
C VAL A 496 -22.54 -0.60 -34.76
N ASN A 497 -23.50 -1.51 -34.89
CA ASN A 497 -24.88 -1.15 -35.16
C ASN A 497 -25.65 -0.81 -33.86
N THR A 498 -26.93 -0.47 -33.98
CA THR A 498 -27.77 -0.10 -32.82
C THR A 498 -28.02 -1.24 -31.85
N ASN A 499 -27.80 -2.49 -32.27
CA ASN A 499 -27.97 -3.69 -31.44
C ASN A 499 -26.64 -4.14 -30.80
N GLY A 500 -25.59 -3.32 -30.87
CA GLY A 500 -24.29 -3.63 -30.31
C GLY A 500 -23.45 -4.61 -31.14
N ILE A 501 -23.89 -5.00 -32.34
CA ILE A 501 -23.18 -5.96 -33.17
C ILE A 501 -22.27 -5.23 -34.17
N GLY A 502 -21.01 -5.65 -34.23
CA GLY A 502 -20.02 -5.20 -35.20
C GLY A 502 -19.43 -6.35 -36.00
N THR A 503 -18.93 -6.03 -37.20
CA THR A 503 -18.17 -6.96 -38.05
C THR A 503 -16.93 -6.26 -38.59
N VAL A 504 -15.78 -6.92 -38.55
CA VAL A 504 -14.50 -6.36 -38.99
C VAL A 504 -13.68 -7.39 -39.74
N THR A 505 -13.03 -6.95 -40.82
CA THR A 505 -12.01 -7.75 -41.52
C THR A 505 -10.64 -7.22 -41.12
N VAL A 506 -9.88 -8.01 -40.36
CA VAL A 506 -8.54 -7.67 -39.87
C VAL A 506 -7.50 -8.31 -40.79
N PRO A 507 -6.71 -7.53 -41.56
CA PRO A 507 -5.63 -8.09 -42.35
C PRO A 507 -4.52 -8.60 -41.41
N ALA A 508 -4.06 -9.82 -41.62
CA ALA A 508 -2.94 -10.36 -40.87
C ALA A 508 -1.64 -9.68 -41.31
N HIS A 509 -0.88 -9.18 -40.34
CA HIS A 509 0.48 -8.73 -40.57
C HIS A 509 1.35 -9.90 -41.07
N GLU A 510 2.39 -9.62 -41.86
CA GLU A 510 3.24 -10.62 -42.51
C GLU A 510 3.76 -11.70 -41.54
N THR A 511 4.15 -11.30 -40.33
CA THR A 511 4.61 -12.23 -39.27
C THR A 511 3.51 -13.17 -38.77
N LEU A 512 2.27 -12.67 -38.62
CA LEU A 512 1.14 -13.49 -38.19
C LEU A 512 0.70 -14.43 -39.31
N ALA A 513 0.62 -13.89 -40.53
CA ALA A 513 0.29 -14.67 -41.71
C ALA A 513 1.32 -15.79 -41.95
N ALA A 514 2.62 -15.50 -41.78
CA ALA A 514 3.67 -16.51 -41.89
C ALA A 514 3.56 -17.60 -40.82
N LEU A 515 3.24 -17.23 -39.58
CA LEU A 515 3.05 -18.17 -38.47
C LEU A 515 1.90 -19.16 -38.75
N LEU A 516 0.77 -18.62 -39.23
CA LEU A 516 -0.46 -19.39 -39.43
C LEU A 516 -0.51 -20.16 -40.74
N ASN A 517 0.26 -19.72 -41.73
CA ASN A 517 0.34 -20.35 -43.05
C ASN A 517 1.62 -21.18 -43.21
N ASP A 518 2.36 -21.51 -42.15
CA ASP A 518 3.61 -22.28 -42.27
C ASP A 518 3.38 -23.58 -43.06
N ILE A 519 3.86 -23.58 -44.30
CA ILE A 519 3.55 -24.57 -45.33
C ILE A 519 4.21 -25.92 -45.00
N ASP A 520 5.28 -25.91 -44.21
CA ASP A 520 6.02 -27.10 -43.83
C ASP A 520 5.38 -27.85 -42.63
N ASN A 521 4.43 -27.23 -41.93
CA ASN A 521 3.67 -27.83 -40.84
C ASN A 521 2.16 -27.50 -40.98
N PRO A 522 1.36 -28.33 -41.68
CA PRO A 522 -0.09 -28.08 -41.87
C PRO A 522 -0.91 -28.17 -40.57
N THR A 523 -0.30 -28.56 -39.44
CA THR A 523 -0.87 -28.47 -38.10
C THR A 523 -0.42 -27.24 -37.30
N ALA A 524 0.46 -26.38 -37.85
CA ALA A 524 1.00 -25.20 -37.17
C ALA A 524 -0.09 -24.24 -36.66
N ALA A 525 -1.21 -24.10 -37.37
CA ALA A 525 -2.35 -23.30 -36.90
C ALA A 525 -2.99 -23.84 -35.59
N GLN A 526 -2.77 -25.12 -35.25
CA GLN A 526 -3.18 -25.74 -33.99
C GLN A 526 -2.14 -25.54 -32.87
N ASP A 527 -0.92 -25.14 -33.22
CA ASP A 527 0.17 -24.84 -32.28
C ASP A 527 0.11 -23.39 -31.77
N TYR A 528 -0.90 -22.61 -32.18
CA TYR A 528 -1.08 -21.21 -31.80
C TYR A 528 -2.51 -20.91 -31.34
N VAL A 529 -2.61 -19.98 -30.41
CA VAL A 529 -3.86 -19.41 -29.92
C VAL A 529 -3.88 -17.92 -30.23
N LEU A 530 -4.98 -17.47 -30.82
CA LEU A 530 -5.22 -16.07 -31.12
C LEU A 530 -5.59 -15.32 -29.85
N ALA A 531 -4.96 -14.17 -29.64
CA ALA A 531 -5.36 -13.20 -28.63
C ALA A 531 -6.08 -12.04 -29.31
N VAL A 532 -7.34 -11.82 -28.97
CA VAL A 532 -8.21 -10.83 -29.61
C VAL A 532 -8.69 -9.82 -28.58
N THR A 533 -8.52 -8.53 -28.91
CA THR A 533 -8.97 -7.41 -28.05
C THR A 533 -9.56 -6.29 -28.88
N ALA A 534 -10.62 -5.67 -28.37
CA ALA A 534 -11.25 -4.49 -28.93
C ALA A 534 -10.85 -3.23 -28.14
N TYR A 535 -10.59 -2.15 -28.86
CA TYR A 535 -10.31 -0.82 -28.31
C TYR A 535 -11.30 0.18 -28.89
N PHE A 536 -11.91 1.00 -28.05
CA PHE A 536 -12.94 1.93 -28.49
C PHE A 536 -13.01 3.17 -27.59
N ASN A 537 -13.66 4.23 -28.07
CA ASN A 537 -14.07 5.32 -27.19
C ASN A 537 -15.58 5.29 -27.04
N ALA A 538 -16.06 5.46 -25.81
CA ALA A 538 -17.47 5.66 -25.53
C ALA A 538 -17.73 7.10 -25.07
N CYS A 539 -18.90 7.61 -25.42
CA CYS A 539 -19.38 8.90 -24.94
C CYS A 539 -20.23 8.67 -23.69
N VAL A 540 -19.73 9.14 -22.55
CA VAL A 540 -20.35 8.96 -21.24
C VAL A 540 -20.93 10.29 -20.78
N SER A 541 -22.19 10.26 -20.37
CA SER A 541 -22.88 11.44 -19.85
C SER A 541 -22.15 12.00 -18.63
N ASN A 542 -22.01 13.32 -18.59
CA ASN A 542 -21.31 13.97 -17.48
C ASN A 542 -22.05 13.65 -16.17
N LYS A 543 -21.31 13.21 -15.15
CA LYS A 543 -21.84 12.93 -13.81
C LYS A 543 -22.83 11.77 -13.69
N SER A 544 -22.87 10.85 -14.66
CA SER A 544 -23.68 9.63 -14.56
C SER A 544 -23.00 8.46 -15.25
N ASN A 545 -23.42 7.25 -14.92
CA ASN A 545 -22.96 6.04 -15.60
C ASN A 545 -23.70 5.76 -16.93
N ALA A 546 -24.48 6.71 -17.46
CA ALA A 546 -25.21 6.53 -18.72
C ALA A 546 -24.35 6.82 -19.95
N LEU A 547 -24.45 5.97 -20.96
CA LEU A 547 -23.92 6.24 -22.29
C LEU A 547 -24.80 7.24 -23.03
N THR A 548 -24.20 8.10 -23.85
CA THR A 548 -24.93 9.05 -24.70
C THR A 548 -24.35 9.04 -26.11
N ASP A 549 -25.15 9.50 -27.08
CA ASP A 549 -24.77 9.48 -28.49
C ASP A 549 -23.66 10.49 -28.83
N TYR A 550 -22.82 10.11 -29.79
CA TYR A 550 -22.01 11.03 -30.58
C TYR A 550 -22.90 11.74 -31.60
N VAL A 551 -23.24 13.00 -31.35
CA VAL A 551 -23.99 13.84 -32.29
C VAL A 551 -22.99 14.57 -33.18
N ASP A 552 -23.09 14.39 -34.51
CA ASP A 552 -22.21 15.01 -35.51
C ASP A 552 -20.71 14.76 -35.29
N GLY A 553 -20.36 13.57 -34.78
CA GLY A 553 -18.97 13.20 -34.47
C GLY A 553 -18.42 13.88 -33.20
N GLN A 554 -19.28 14.52 -32.41
CA GLN A 554 -18.95 15.15 -31.14
C GLN A 554 -19.71 14.48 -30.00
N CYS A 555 -19.00 14.21 -28.91
CA CYS A 555 -19.63 13.81 -27.65
C CYS A 555 -20.09 15.08 -26.93
N SER A 556 -21.37 15.19 -26.63
CA SER A 556 -21.92 16.30 -25.83
C SER A 556 -21.49 16.25 -24.34
N ALA A 557 -20.79 15.18 -23.96
CA ALA A 557 -20.34 14.88 -22.61
C ALA A 557 -18.85 14.49 -22.58
N VAL A 558 -18.46 13.39 -21.92
CA VAL A 558 -17.05 12.98 -21.78
C VAL A 558 -16.74 11.78 -22.67
N VAL A 559 -15.72 11.94 -23.53
CA VAL A 559 -15.15 10.85 -24.31
C VAL A 559 -14.11 10.13 -23.48
N SER A 560 -14.29 8.82 -23.33
CA SER A 560 -13.37 7.97 -22.57
C SER A 560 -12.91 6.78 -23.42
N PRO A 561 -11.59 6.51 -23.48
CA PRO A 561 -11.05 5.32 -24.13
C PRO A 561 -11.16 4.08 -23.25
N TYR A 562 -11.55 2.97 -23.86
CA TYR A 562 -11.75 1.65 -23.24
C TYR A 562 -11.06 0.56 -24.07
N ALA A 563 -10.73 -0.54 -23.42
CA ALA A 563 -10.42 -1.81 -24.06
C ALA A 563 -11.28 -2.91 -23.47
N SER A 564 -11.60 -3.92 -24.27
CA SER A 564 -12.11 -5.19 -23.74
C SER A 564 -10.97 -5.98 -23.12
N GLN A 565 -11.29 -6.90 -22.21
CA GLN A 565 -10.33 -7.91 -21.78
C GLN A 565 -9.90 -8.78 -22.98
N THR A 566 -8.69 -9.34 -22.91
CA THR A 566 -8.17 -10.19 -24.00
C THR A 566 -8.90 -11.52 -24.03
N ARG A 567 -9.44 -11.90 -25.18
CA ARG A 567 -10.03 -13.24 -25.40
C ARG A 567 -9.05 -14.12 -26.15
N TYR A 568 -8.92 -15.35 -25.69
CA TYR A 568 -8.07 -16.37 -26.30
C TYR A 568 -8.92 -17.34 -27.11
N LEU A 569 -8.67 -17.39 -28.42
CA LEU A 569 -9.46 -18.15 -29.38
C LEU A 569 -8.56 -19.03 -30.24
N THR A 570 -9.03 -20.20 -30.65
CA THR A 570 -8.39 -20.97 -31.72
C THR A 570 -8.58 -20.26 -33.06
N VAL A 571 -7.83 -20.65 -34.10
CA VAL A 571 -8.03 -20.14 -35.47
C VAL A 571 -9.44 -20.45 -36.02
N ALA A 572 -10.11 -21.46 -35.46
CA ALA A 572 -11.51 -21.79 -35.76
C ALA A 572 -12.53 -20.91 -35.00
N GLY A 573 -12.06 -20.03 -34.11
CA GLY A 573 -12.91 -19.15 -33.30
C GLY A 573 -13.44 -19.76 -32.01
N GLU A 574 -12.95 -20.93 -31.61
CA GLU A 574 -13.36 -21.58 -30.36
C GLU A 574 -12.58 -21.02 -29.17
N ALA A 575 -13.20 -20.90 -28.00
CA ALA A 575 -12.51 -20.44 -26.80
C ALA A 575 -11.35 -21.39 -26.42
N SER A 576 -10.21 -20.82 -26.07
CA SER A 576 -9.03 -21.54 -25.62
C SER A 576 -8.76 -21.29 -24.15
N GLU A 577 -8.40 -22.35 -23.41
CA GLU A 577 -7.91 -22.26 -22.04
C GLU A 577 -6.43 -21.84 -21.97
N VAL A 578 -5.67 -22.04 -23.06
CA VAL A 578 -4.29 -21.58 -23.16
C VAL A 578 -4.28 -20.06 -23.26
N ARG A 579 -3.52 -19.43 -22.35
CA ARG A 579 -3.31 -17.99 -22.28
C ARG A 579 -1.82 -17.66 -22.28
N ARG A 580 -1.50 -16.40 -22.56
CA ARG A 580 -0.14 -15.89 -22.34
C ARG A 580 0.19 -15.98 -20.85
N HIS A 581 1.36 -16.51 -20.51
CA HIS A 581 1.82 -16.46 -19.13
C HIS A 581 2.07 -15.01 -18.69
N ALA A 582 1.27 -14.51 -17.74
CA ALA A 582 1.43 -13.19 -17.16
C ALA A 582 2.31 -13.28 -15.91
N ALA A 583 3.48 -12.63 -15.94
CA ALA A 583 4.37 -12.63 -14.78
C ALA A 583 3.78 -11.80 -13.61
N ALA A 584 2.97 -10.78 -13.91
CA ALA A 584 2.31 -9.92 -12.92
C ALA A 584 0.85 -10.30 -12.73
N ALA A 585 0.35 -10.12 -11.50
CA ALA A 585 -1.05 -10.28 -11.15
C ALA A 585 -1.79 -8.97 -11.39
N TYR A 586 -2.84 -9.02 -12.20
CA TYR A 586 -3.61 -7.81 -12.52
C TYR A 586 -4.34 -7.27 -11.29
N GLU A 587 -4.80 -8.15 -10.40
CA GLU A 587 -5.46 -7.79 -9.14
C GLU A 587 -4.57 -6.90 -8.27
N ASN A 588 -3.27 -7.19 -8.19
CA ASN A 588 -2.30 -6.37 -7.46
C ASN A 588 -2.13 -4.98 -8.09
N CYS A 589 -2.30 -4.87 -9.41
CA CYS A 589 -2.27 -3.59 -10.10
C CYS A 589 -3.54 -2.78 -9.78
N THR A 590 -4.71 -3.41 -9.82
CA THR A 590 -5.99 -2.77 -9.51
C THR A 590 -6.17 -2.45 -8.03
N ALA A 591 -5.45 -3.13 -7.12
CA ALA A 591 -5.40 -2.79 -5.71
C ALA A 591 -4.87 -1.37 -5.49
N CYS A 592 -3.84 -0.97 -6.27
CA CYS A 592 -3.29 0.38 -6.24
C CYS A 592 -4.00 1.36 -7.16
N HIS A 593 -4.40 0.93 -8.37
CA HIS A 593 -4.82 1.84 -9.43
C HIS A 593 -6.31 1.81 -9.76
N THR A 594 -7.09 0.90 -9.17
CA THR A 594 -8.44 0.52 -9.65
C THR A 594 -8.42 0.12 -11.13
N ASP A 595 -9.59 0.10 -11.79
CA ASP A 595 -9.71 -0.19 -13.23
C ASP A 595 -9.25 0.99 -14.14
N ASP A 596 -8.74 2.09 -13.55
CA ASP A 596 -8.26 3.29 -14.24
C ASP A 596 -6.72 3.42 -14.23
N MET A 597 -6.04 2.34 -14.64
CA MET A 597 -4.60 2.15 -14.44
C MET A 597 -3.67 3.12 -15.18
N VAL A 598 -4.15 3.88 -16.18
CA VAL A 598 -3.25 4.71 -17.01
C VAL A 598 -3.87 6.05 -17.40
N VAL A 599 -3.61 7.06 -16.58
CA VAL A 599 -3.75 8.47 -16.95
C VAL A 599 -2.43 8.96 -17.54
N ARG A 600 -2.41 9.49 -18.78
CA ARG A 600 -1.24 10.16 -19.36
C ARG A 600 -1.41 11.68 -19.28
N SER A 601 -0.29 12.41 -19.29
CA SER A 601 -0.29 13.88 -19.41
C SER A 601 -0.94 14.41 -20.71
N SER A 602 -1.12 13.55 -21.71
CA SER A 602 -1.80 13.84 -22.98
C SER A 602 -3.25 13.33 -23.06
N GLY A 603 -3.80 12.77 -21.97
CA GLY A 603 -5.16 12.22 -21.90
C GLY A 603 -5.22 10.81 -21.33
N TYR A 604 -6.41 10.25 -21.24
CA TYR A 604 -6.62 8.88 -20.74
C TYR A 604 -6.08 7.83 -21.72
N HIS A 605 -5.59 6.71 -21.17
CA HIS A 605 -5.36 5.48 -21.94
C HIS A 605 -6.53 4.50 -21.72
N TYR A 606 -6.46 3.30 -22.30
CA TYR A 606 -7.57 2.35 -22.26
C TYR A 606 -7.92 1.93 -20.82
N ARG A 607 -9.16 2.21 -20.40
CA ARG A 607 -9.79 1.68 -19.18
C ARG A 607 -10.27 0.23 -19.41
N ASN A 608 -10.47 -0.54 -18.33
CA ASN A 608 -10.88 -1.96 -18.38
C ASN A 608 -9.87 -2.90 -19.11
N ALA A 609 -8.59 -2.52 -19.12
CA ALA A 609 -7.53 -3.26 -19.79
C ALA A 609 -6.79 -4.19 -18.82
N ASP A 610 -6.65 -5.47 -19.14
CA ASP A 610 -5.83 -6.43 -18.39
C ASP A 610 -4.33 -6.41 -18.79
N ASN A 611 -3.52 -7.24 -18.13
CA ASN A 611 -2.08 -7.36 -18.43
C ASN A 611 -1.81 -7.76 -19.89
N ASP A 612 -2.67 -8.58 -20.48
CA ASP A 612 -2.54 -9.06 -21.85
C ASP A 612 -2.89 -7.98 -22.87
N THR A 613 -3.90 -7.19 -22.58
CA THR A 613 -4.35 -6.02 -23.36
C THR A 613 -3.21 -5.02 -23.47
N CYS A 614 -2.50 -4.80 -22.36
CA CYS A 614 -1.33 -3.93 -22.32
C CYS A 614 -0.18 -4.53 -23.14
N ALA A 615 0.14 -5.82 -22.93
CA ALA A 615 1.20 -6.53 -23.62
C ALA A 615 1.00 -6.62 -25.15
N GLN A 616 -0.24 -6.61 -25.65
CA GLN A 616 -0.52 -6.56 -27.10
C GLN A 616 -0.04 -5.25 -27.75
N CYS A 617 0.09 -4.16 -27.00
CA CYS A 617 0.68 -2.89 -27.45
C CYS A 617 2.16 -2.76 -27.07
N HIS A 618 2.53 -3.38 -25.94
CA HIS A 618 3.79 -3.28 -25.22
C HIS A 618 4.50 -4.64 -25.17
N GLY A 619 4.60 -5.28 -26.34
CA GLY A 619 5.29 -6.55 -26.52
C GLY A 619 6.81 -6.40 -26.67
N ALA A 620 7.49 -7.54 -26.80
CA ALA A 620 8.94 -7.66 -26.90
C ALA A 620 9.54 -7.07 -28.19
N ASP A 621 8.76 -7.04 -29.27
CA ASP A 621 9.18 -6.80 -30.65
C ASP A 621 8.80 -5.41 -31.21
N GLY A 622 8.20 -4.55 -30.38
CA GLY A 622 7.56 -3.31 -30.83
C GLY A 622 8.47 -2.07 -30.87
N TYR A 623 8.04 -1.04 -31.63
CA TYR A 623 8.58 0.34 -31.59
C TYR A 623 8.46 1.04 -30.21
N LYS A 624 7.72 0.43 -29.27
CA LYS A 624 7.53 0.95 -27.91
C LYS A 624 8.22 0.03 -26.92
N PRO A 625 8.72 0.55 -25.79
CA PRO A 625 9.23 -0.29 -24.71
C PRO A 625 8.17 -1.32 -24.28
N SER A 626 8.64 -2.54 -24.00
CA SER A 626 7.82 -3.66 -23.52
C SER A 626 7.13 -3.34 -22.19
N MET A 627 6.19 -4.17 -21.75
CA MET A 627 5.51 -3.98 -20.45
C MET A 627 6.50 -3.97 -19.29
N MET A 628 7.40 -4.94 -19.23
CA MET A 628 8.49 -5.02 -18.25
C MET A 628 9.33 -3.74 -18.24
N ALA A 629 9.74 -3.28 -19.42
CA ALA A 629 10.45 -2.03 -19.59
C ALA A 629 9.68 -0.82 -19.04
N ARG A 630 8.37 -0.75 -19.26
CA ARG A 630 7.55 0.38 -18.80
C ARG A 630 7.28 0.36 -17.31
N VAL A 631 7.06 -0.82 -16.75
CA VAL A 631 6.72 -1.00 -15.34
C VAL A 631 7.96 -0.85 -14.47
N HIS A 632 9.07 -1.52 -14.82
CA HIS A 632 10.28 -1.57 -13.99
C HIS A 632 11.31 -0.46 -14.26
N ALA A 633 11.48 0.00 -15.51
CA ALA A 633 12.70 0.74 -15.85
C ALA A 633 12.80 2.15 -15.22
N SER A 634 14.00 2.46 -14.75
CA SER A 634 14.37 3.72 -14.09
C SER A 634 15.20 4.67 -14.95
N SER A 635 16.01 4.22 -15.92
CA SER A 635 16.81 5.19 -16.70
C SER A 635 17.33 4.80 -18.08
N SER A 636 17.26 3.54 -18.52
CA SER A 636 17.96 3.12 -19.74
C SER A 636 17.11 3.11 -21.03
N MET A 637 15.83 3.45 -20.93
CA MET A 637 14.85 3.45 -22.03
C MET A 637 14.21 4.84 -22.14
N ASP A 638 14.62 5.63 -23.13
CA ASP A 638 14.42 7.09 -23.29
C ASP A 638 12.99 7.67 -23.11
N ARG A 639 11.93 6.88 -22.86
CA ARG A 639 10.58 7.42 -22.63
C ARG A 639 9.75 6.55 -21.68
N VAL A 640 9.44 7.15 -20.52
CA VAL A 640 8.44 6.77 -19.48
C VAL A 640 8.95 5.80 -18.41
N ARG A 641 9.04 6.32 -17.18
CA ARG A 641 9.35 5.63 -15.92
C ARG A 641 8.03 5.48 -15.14
N ALA A 642 7.59 4.27 -14.79
CA ALA A 642 6.40 4.07 -13.97
C ALA A 642 6.76 3.89 -12.49
N HIS A 643 7.29 2.73 -12.10
CA HIS A 643 7.55 2.42 -10.68
C HIS A 643 9.03 2.49 -10.28
N GLY A 644 9.94 2.48 -11.27
CA GLY A 644 11.37 2.73 -11.06
C GLY A 644 11.71 4.22 -10.87
N ARG A 645 10.79 5.05 -10.36
CA ARG A 645 11.07 6.44 -10.01
C ARG A 645 11.19 6.59 -8.50
N GLU A 646 12.05 7.50 -8.05
CA GLU A 646 12.30 7.75 -6.63
C GLU A 646 11.04 8.19 -5.87
N ASP A 647 10.18 8.98 -6.52
CA ASP A 647 8.93 9.47 -5.98
C ASP A 647 7.90 8.34 -5.72
N VAL A 648 7.86 7.34 -6.60
CA VAL A 648 6.99 6.16 -6.45
C VAL A 648 7.54 5.19 -5.42
N GLN A 649 8.87 5.11 -5.28
CA GLN A 649 9.52 4.31 -4.23
C GLN A 649 9.26 4.83 -2.80
N ALA A 650 8.64 6.00 -2.66
CA ALA A 650 8.11 6.45 -1.38
C ALA A 650 6.83 5.71 -0.95
N PHE A 651 6.08 5.07 -1.88
CA PHE A 651 4.85 4.34 -1.57
C PHE A 651 5.11 2.88 -1.17
N PHE A 652 5.90 2.18 -1.99
CA PHE A 652 6.35 0.82 -1.74
C PHE A 652 7.77 0.63 -2.25
N SER A 653 8.47 -0.36 -1.72
CA SER A 653 9.85 -0.63 -2.10
C SER A 653 9.93 -1.49 -3.37
N MET A 654 10.69 -1.06 -4.38
CA MET A 654 10.83 -1.83 -5.65
C MET A 654 11.57 -3.17 -5.51
N ASN A 655 12.21 -3.43 -4.36
CA ASN A 655 12.71 -4.75 -4.03
C ASN A 655 11.60 -5.73 -3.62
N GLN A 656 10.36 -5.26 -3.40
CA GLN A 656 9.20 -6.07 -3.07
C GLN A 656 8.42 -6.49 -4.32
N CYS A 657 8.94 -7.46 -5.05
CA CYS A 657 8.29 -8.06 -6.22
C CYS A 657 6.84 -8.51 -5.94
N SER A 658 6.49 -8.90 -4.72
CA SER A 658 5.12 -9.31 -4.37
C SER A 658 4.08 -8.21 -4.52
N VAL A 659 4.49 -6.93 -4.57
CA VAL A 659 3.59 -5.80 -4.86
C VAL A 659 2.91 -5.96 -6.22
N CYS A 660 3.56 -6.60 -7.19
CA CYS A 660 3.02 -6.79 -8.54
C CYS A 660 2.88 -8.28 -8.94
N HIS A 661 3.55 -9.19 -8.25
CA HIS A 661 3.69 -10.59 -8.67
C HIS A 661 3.23 -11.59 -7.60
N ASP A 662 2.44 -12.60 -7.98
CA ASP A 662 1.95 -13.64 -7.06
C ASP A 662 2.96 -14.80 -6.87
N ASN A 663 4.25 -14.47 -6.72
CA ASN A 663 5.39 -15.41 -6.78
C ASN A 663 5.65 -16.04 -8.16
N SER A 664 4.95 -15.58 -9.20
CA SER A 664 5.06 -15.99 -10.61
C SER A 664 6.22 -15.32 -11.38
N TYR A 665 7.32 -14.96 -10.70
CA TYR A 665 8.47 -14.25 -11.30
C TYR A 665 9.71 -15.13 -11.47
N THR A 666 9.53 -16.44 -11.63
CA THR A 666 10.63 -17.33 -12.00
C THR A 666 11.21 -16.93 -13.35
N LEU A 667 12.54 -17.04 -13.49
CA LEU A 667 13.23 -16.73 -14.75
C LEU A 667 13.02 -17.80 -15.83
N ASP A 668 12.51 -18.97 -15.45
CA ASP A 668 12.17 -20.04 -16.40
C ASP A 668 10.96 -19.67 -17.29
N ASP A 669 10.09 -18.78 -16.80
CA ASP A 669 8.85 -18.36 -17.49
C ASP A 669 9.03 -17.04 -18.28
N VAL A 670 10.22 -16.44 -18.21
CA VAL A 670 10.55 -15.24 -18.99
C VAL A 670 10.58 -15.59 -20.48
N SER A 671 10.08 -14.68 -21.31
CA SER A 671 9.93 -14.88 -22.76
C SER A 671 11.19 -15.44 -23.41
N THR A 672 11.07 -16.23 -24.47
CA THR A 672 12.23 -16.82 -25.15
C THR A 672 12.85 -15.91 -26.22
N GLY A 673 12.23 -14.77 -26.53
CA GLY A 673 12.66 -13.85 -27.58
C GLY A 673 13.38 -12.57 -27.09
N PRO A 674 14.25 -11.97 -27.95
CA PRO A 674 14.87 -10.68 -27.67
C PRO A 674 13.87 -9.59 -27.28
N GLN A 675 14.23 -8.78 -26.28
CA GLN A 675 13.41 -7.69 -25.77
C GLN A 675 13.92 -6.36 -26.30
N PHE A 676 13.03 -5.54 -26.85
CA PHE A 676 13.37 -4.19 -27.28
C PHE A 676 13.82 -3.31 -26.09
N SER A 677 15.05 -2.82 -26.16
CA SER A 677 15.72 -2.07 -25.10
C SER A 677 15.81 -0.56 -25.35
N GLY A 678 15.13 -0.07 -26.40
CA GLY A 678 15.21 1.33 -26.83
C GLY A 678 16.33 1.58 -27.85
N SER A 679 16.28 2.73 -28.53
CA SER A 679 17.33 3.18 -29.48
C SER A 679 17.74 2.14 -30.53
N SER A 680 16.78 1.33 -31.00
CA SER A 680 16.99 0.23 -31.95
C SER A 680 17.88 -0.92 -31.44
N THR A 681 18.05 -1.03 -30.12
CA THR A 681 18.80 -2.11 -29.47
C THR A 681 17.87 -3.12 -28.80
N TYR A 682 18.39 -4.32 -28.59
CA TYR A 682 17.70 -5.44 -27.95
C TYR A 682 18.56 -6.03 -26.84
N SER A 683 17.91 -6.53 -25.80
CA SER A 683 18.55 -7.35 -24.76
C SER A 683 17.97 -8.76 -24.80
N SER A 684 18.75 -9.75 -24.38
CA SER A 684 18.22 -11.09 -24.15
C SER A 684 17.18 -11.06 -23.03
N PRO A 685 16.22 -12.00 -23.03
CA PRO A 685 15.02 -11.87 -22.22
C PRO A 685 15.21 -11.71 -20.70
N GLN A 686 15.98 -12.59 -20.06
CA GLN A 686 16.24 -12.53 -18.62
C GLN A 686 17.11 -11.30 -18.28
N THR A 687 18.07 -10.98 -19.14
CA THR A 687 18.86 -9.75 -19.04
C THR A 687 17.99 -8.51 -19.05
N ALA A 688 17.00 -8.43 -19.94
CA ALA A 688 16.12 -7.27 -20.04
C ALA A 688 15.31 -7.02 -18.76
N VAL A 689 14.89 -8.09 -18.07
CA VAL A 689 14.22 -8.01 -16.78
C VAL A 689 15.15 -7.40 -15.74
N CYS A 690 16.34 -7.96 -15.55
CA CYS A 690 17.27 -7.53 -14.51
C CYS A 690 17.88 -6.15 -14.80
N ALA A 691 18.24 -5.88 -16.05
CA ALA A 691 18.86 -4.63 -16.48
C ALA A 691 17.95 -3.40 -16.31
N SER A 692 16.62 -3.61 -16.26
CA SER A 692 15.66 -2.53 -16.03
C SER A 692 15.91 -1.76 -14.73
N CYS A 693 16.42 -2.44 -13.69
CA CYS A 693 16.82 -1.83 -12.42
C CYS A 693 18.34 -1.89 -12.17
N HIS A 694 19.01 -2.99 -12.53
CA HIS A 694 20.41 -3.23 -12.12
C HIS A 694 21.47 -2.65 -13.05
N LEU A 695 21.10 -2.20 -14.26
CA LEU A 695 22.01 -1.51 -15.19
C LEU A 695 21.57 -0.06 -15.44
N SER A 696 20.93 0.53 -14.43
CA SER A 696 20.46 1.90 -14.42
C SER A 696 21.43 2.81 -13.65
N ASP A 697 21.86 3.88 -14.31
CA ASP A 697 22.62 4.97 -13.69
C ASP A 697 21.84 5.76 -12.63
N ALA A 698 20.52 5.56 -12.52
CA ALA A 698 19.73 6.12 -11.42
C ALA A 698 20.00 5.44 -10.06
N TYR A 699 20.53 4.22 -10.04
CA TYR A 699 20.72 3.45 -8.80
C TYR A 699 22.17 3.03 -8.55
N PHE A 700 22.96 2.91 -9.62
CA PHE A 700 24.29 2.35 -9.54
C PHE A 700 25.31 3.25 -10.23
N ASP A 701 26.48 3.39 -9.62
CA ASP A 701 27.62 4.04 -10.26
C ASP A 701 28.11 3.22 -11.48
N ALA A 702 28.91 3.88 -12.32
CA ALA A 702 29.42 3.28 -13.55
C ALA A 702 30.24 1.99 -13.33
N ALA A 703 30.93 1.85 -12.19
CA ALA A 703 31.74 0.67 -11.90
C ALA A 703 30.86 -0.53 -11.55
N LYS A 704 29.79 -0.33 -10.77
CA LYS A 704 28.79 -1.36 -10.47
C LYS A 704 28.03 -1.79 -11.73
N ILE A 705 27.64 -0.84 -12.57
CA ILE A 705 26.99 -1.12 -13.87
C ILE A 705 27.92 -1.98 -14.74
N ALA A 706 29.20 -1.61 -14.88
CA ALA A 706 30.15 -2.37 -15.69
C ALA A 706 30.38 -3.79 -15.15
N ALA A 707 30.41 -3.96 -13.82
CA ALA A 707 30.56 -5.28 -13.21
C ALA A 707 29.32 -6.17 -13.43
N ALA A 708 28.12 -5.60 -13.29
CA ALA A 708 26.86 -6.31 -13.54
C ALA A 708 26.69 -6.67 -15.03
N ASP A 709 27.04 -5.77 -15.94
CA ASP A 709 27.02 -6.01 -17.39
C ASP A 709 28.00 -7.13 -17.78
N ALA A 710 29.21 -7.12 -17.21
CA ALA A 710 30.18 -8.21 -17.41
C ALA A 710 29.69 -9.55 -16.84
N HIS A 711 29.00 -9.55 -15.70
CA HIS A 711 28.39 -10.75 -15.15
C HIS A 711 27.34 -11.33 -16.10
N ILE A 712 26.43 -10.48 -16.61
CA ILE A 712 25.39 -10.86 -17.57
C ILE A 712 26.00 -11.51 -18.82
N LEU A 713 27.02 -10.88 -19.41
CA LEU A 713 27.72 -11.41 -20.58
C LEU A 713 28.34 -12.79 -20.31
N ASN A 714 28.93 -13.00 -19.12
CA ASN A 714 29.51 -14.28 -18.73
C ASN A 714 28.46 -15.38 -18.52
N MET A 715 27.20 -15.02 -18.25
CA MET A 715 26.08 -15.96 -18.09
C MET A 715 25.32 -16.22 -19.40
N GLY A 716 25.83 -15.70 -20.52
CA GLY A 716 25.25 -15.87 -21.85
C GLY A 716 24.19 -14.83 -22.22
N GLY A 717 23.97 -13.81 -21.37
CA GLY A 717 23.05 -12.72 -21.66
C GLY A 717 23.68 -11.63 -22.53
N ILE A 718 22.83 -10.83 -23.16
CA ILE A 718 23.20 -9.71 -24.02
C ILE A 718 22.41 -8.48 -23.58
N HIS A 719 23.12 -7.38 -23.36
CA HIS A 719 22.53 -6.09 -23.01
C HIS A 719 22.79 -5.08 -24.15
N LYS A 720 21.71 -4.50 -24.69
CA LYS A 720 21.74 -3.47 -25.75
C LYS A 720 22.54 -3.86 -27.01
N GLY A 721 22.37 -5.10 -27.48
CA GLY A 721 22.88 -5.58 -28.78
C GLY A 721 21.91 -5.38 -29.94
N THR A 722 22.21 -5.99 -31.07
CA THR A 722 21.27 -6.22 -32.19
C THR A 722 20.24 -7.29 -31.81
N ARG A 723 19.17 -7.40 -32.60
CA ARG A 723 18.13 -8.42 -32.37
C ARG A 723 18.71 -9.83 -32.48
N GLU A 724 19.59 -10.02 -33.45
CA GLU A 724 20.27 -11.28 -33.72
C GLU A 724 21.21 -11.65 -32.56
N GLU A 725 21.99 -10.69 -32.06
CA GLU A 725 22.85 -10.91 -30.89
C GLU A 725 22.04 -11.25 -29.64
N ALA A 726 20.91 -10.58 -29.41
CA ALA A 726 20.06 -10.83 -28.25
C ALA A 726 19.26 -12.15 -28.32
N SER A 727 19.33 -12.89 -29.43
CA SER A 727 18.65 -14.18 -29.63
C SER A 727 19.49 -15.33 -29.07
N VAL A 728 19.72 -15.32 -27.75
CA VAL A 728 20.62 -16.25 -27.04
C VAL A 728 19.90 -16.98 -25.91
N SER A 729 20.44 -18.13 -25.52
CA SER A 729 20.02 -18.85 -24.32
C SER A 729 20.84 -18.39 -23.12
N GLU A 730 20.14 -17.96 -22.08
CA GLU A 730 20.73 -17.51 -20.81
C GLU A 730 20.75 -18.63 -19.78
N SER A 731 21.64 -18.53 -18.80
CA SER A 731 21.76 -19.50 -17.70
C SER A 731 21.40 -18.91 -16.33
N CYS A 732 20.76 -17.73 -16.30
CA CYS A 732 20.51 -16.98 -15.07
C CYS A 732 19.60 -17.74 -14.10
N ALA A 733 18.56 -18.42 -14.61
CA ALA A 733 17.60 -19.19 -13.82
C ALA A 733 18.23 -20.29 -12.94
N THR A 734 19.41 -20.77 -13.30
CA THR A 734 20.15 -21.78 -12.51
C THR A 734 20.57 -21.28 -11.13
N CYS A 735 20.84 -19.97 -11.01
CA CYS A 735 21.30 -19.33 -9.77
C CYS A 735 20.25 -18.39 -9.19
N HIS A 736 19.50 -17.69 -10.04
CA HIS A 736 18.45 -16.74 -9.65
C HIS A 736 17.08 -17.41 -9.65
N THR A 737 16.92 -18.41 -8.79
CA THR A 737 15.61 -18.99 -8.47
C THR A 737 14.73 -17.97 -7.74
N THR A 738 13.41 -18.18 -7.72
CA THR A 738 12.47 -17.33 -6.95
C THR A 738 12.94 -17.13 -5.51
N ASP A 739 13.31 -18.20 -4.80
CA ASP A 739 13.83 -18.14 -3.42
C ASP A 739 15.12 -17.31 -3.30
N ASN A 740 16.05 -17.46 -4.24
CA ASN A 740 17.29 -16.70 -4.22
C ASN A 740 17.05 -15.22 -4.56
N ILE A 741 16.10 -14.93 -5.46
CA ILE A 741 15.68 -13.55 -5.74
C ILE A 741 15.08 -12.95 -4.46
N GLN A 742 14.14 -13.64 -3.80
CA GLN A 742 13.55 -13.18 -2.54
C GLN A 742 14.62 -12.93 -1.47
N LYS A 743 15.49 -13.91 -1.25
CA LYS A 743 16.55 -13.80 -0.25
C LYS A 743 17.49 -12.60 -0.50
N ASN A 744 17.87 -12.36 -1.75
CA ASN A 744 18.79 -11.26 -2.09
C ASN A 744 18.12 -9.88 -2.04
N HIS A 745 16.81 -9.82 -2.21
CA HIS A 745 16.03 -8.58 -2.10
C HIS A 745 15.49 -8.32 -0.68
N LYS A 746 15.78 -9.24 0.27
CA LYS A 746 15.44 -9.16 1.70
C LYS A 746 13.94 -9.15 2.01
N PHE A 747 13.14 -9.92 1.28
CA PHE A 747 11.79 -10.29 1.71
C PHE A 747 11.92 -11.21 2.93
N ASN A 748 11.45 -10.82 4.11
CA ASN A 748 11.48 -11.63 5.34
C ASN A 748 10.42 -11.18 6.37
#